data_AF-A0A6J2S0Y3-F1
#
_entry.id   AF-A0A6J2S0Y3-F1
#
_cell.length_a   1.000
_cell.length_b   1.000
_cell.length_c   1.000
_cell.angle_alpha   90.00
_cell.angle_beta   90.00
_cell.angle_gamma   90.00
#
_symmetry.space_group_name_H-M   'P 1'
#
loop_
_entity.id
_entity.type
_entity.pdbx_description
1 polymer ?
#
loop_
_entity_poly.entity_id
_entity_poly.type
_entity_poly.pdbx_seq_one_letter_code
_entity_poly.pdbx_strand_id
1 'polypeptide(L)'
;MHAHTHTESSSRGAAAARTPPHCFYVCAGTVQTEVVNMAADGMVLTNHDHQTRVGILTVSDSCFRNLAEDRSGVNLKDLVHDPSLLGGVIAAYKIVPDEIDEIKETLLEWCDEQQLNLILTTGGTGFAPRDVTPEATREVIEREAPGMALAMLMGSLNVTPLGMLSRPVCGIRGKSLIINLPGSKKGSQECFQFILPALPHAIDLLREATVRVKSTHAALEQLSSPSPLLANTHIDTNTNMHTMERGTQCEDEEDEEEEDMRRGQHVHNHLHHQHGSSHITAAAIAAKIPDSIISRGVQVLPRDSASLSSTPSESPRATQATSRLSTASCPTPKVQSRCGSNENILRASHSAVDISKVARRHRMSPFPLTSMDKAFITVLEMTPILGIEVINYRDGLGRVLAQDIYAKDNLPPFPASVKDGYAVRAADGPGDRFIMGESQAGQQPTHTVMPGQVMRVTTGAPIPCGADAVVQVEDTELLRESEDGTEELEVRIMVQARPGQDIRPIGHDIRRGECVLAKGTHMGPSEIGLLATVGVTEVSVHKFPVVAVMSTGNELLNPEDDLHPGKIRDSNRSTLLSTIQEHGYPTINLGIVGDNPDDLLSALHEGISRADVIITSGGVSMGEKDYLKQVLDIDLHAQIHFGRVFMKPGLPTTFATADIDGARKLIFALPGNPVSAVVTCNLFVIPALRKMQGILDPRPTIIKARLSCDVKLDPRPEYHRCILTWHHQEPLPWAQSTGNQVSSRLMSMRSANGLLMLPPKTEQYVELRKGEVVDVMVIGRL
;
A
#
# COMPACT_ATOMS: atom_id res chain seq x y z
N MET A 1 57.67 -16.73 54.88
CA MET A 1 57.44 -18.18 55.10
C MET A 1 55.99 -18.39 55.51
N HIS A 2 55.49 -19.62 55.30
CA HIS A 2 54.26 -20.16 55.91
C HIS A 2 54.33 -20.18 57.46
N ALA A 3 53.24 -20.33 58.23
CA ALA A 3 51.78 -20.18 57.99
C ALA A 3 50.99 -20.36 59.32
N HIS A 4 49.64 -20.32 59.24
CA HIS A 4 48.67 -21.02 60.11
C HIS A 4 48.48 -20.53 61.58
N THR A 5 47.31 -20.64 62.24
CA THR A 5 45.99 -21.22 61.87
C THR A 5 44.80 -20.65 62.70
N HIS A 6 43.60 -20.58 62.09
CA HIS A 6 42.22 -20.87 62.60
C HIS A 6 41.69 -20.36 63.99
N THR A 7 40.55 -19.60 64.02
CA THR A 7 39.13 -19.98 64.42
C THR A 7 38.81 -19.79 65.92
N GLU A 8 37.59 -19.51 66.46
CA GLU A 8 36.20 -19.20 66.01
C GLU A 8 35.34 -18.73 67.24
N SER A 9 34.02 -18.39 67.26
CA SER A 9 32.90 -18.20 66.30
C SER A 9 31.71 -17.43 66.96
N SER A 10 30.68 -17.08 66.17
CA SER A 10 29.28 -16.76 66.60
C SER A 10 29.06 -15.41 67.33
N SER A 11 27.87 -14.78 67.41
CA SER A 11 26.59 -14.85 66.66
C SER A 11 25.67 -13.64 67.01
N ARG A 12 24.47 -13.54 66.39
CA ARG A 12 23.42 -12.47 66.52
C ARG A 12 23.76 -11.16 65.80
N GLY A 13 22.81 -10.30 65.41
CA GLY A 13 21.33 -10.36 65.42
C GLY A 13 20.74 -8.98 65.06
N ALA A 14 19.55 -8.91 64.43
CA ALA A 14 19.05 -7.67 63.79
C ALA A 14 17.91 -6.95 64.56
N ALA A 15 17.84 -5.60 64.49
CA ALA A 15 16.59 -4.81 64.36
C ALA A 15 16.79 -3.26 64.37
N ALA A 16 16.11 -2.58 63.43
CA ALA A 16 15.38 -1.29 63.54
C ALA A 16 16.03 0.08 63.93
N ALA A 17 15.47 1.13 63.28
CA ALA A 17 15.04 2.45 63.82
C ALA A 17 15.83 3.77 63.55
N ARG A 18 15.15 4.67 62.82
CA ARG A 18 14.97 6.14 62.99
C ARG A 18 16.09 7.17 62.71
N THR A 19 15.62 8.30 62.15
CA THR A 19 16.22 9.63 61.90
C THR A 19 16.04 10.58 63.11
N PRO A 20 16.40 11.90 63.10
CA PRO A 20 17.19 12.74 62.17
C PRO A 20 18.46 13.29 62.92
N PRO A 21 18.83 14.60 63.12
CA PRO A 21 18.59 15.88 62.41
C PRO A 21 19.78 16.91 62.32
N HIS A 22 19.55 18.01 61.56
CA HIS A 22 20.11 19.40 61.69
C HIS A 22 21.61 19.72 61.42
N CYS A 23 22.05 20.98 61.25
CA CYS A 23 21.53 22.20 60.54
C CYS A 23 22.46 23.42 60.78
N PHE A 24 22.87 24.17 59.73
CA PHE A 24 23.30 25.60 59.76
C PHE A 24 23.03 26.20 58.35
N TYR A 25 22.43 27.38 58.11
CA TYR A 25 22.78 28.79 58.46
C TYR A 25 24.09 29.31 57.82
N VAL A 26 24.22 30.53 57.28
CA VAL A 26 23.26 31.55 56.75
C VAL A 26 24.07 32.69 56.07
N CYS A 27 23.51 33.42 55.08
CA CYS A 27 23.56 34.91 54.99
C CYS A 27 22.96 35.47 53.67
N ALA A 28 22.70 36.78 53.67
CA ALA A 28 22.27 37.56 52.51
C ALA A 28 23.18 38.78 52.30
N GLY A 29 23.19 39.37 51.10
CA GLY A 29 23.91 40.60 50.79
C GLY A 29 23.32 41.33 49.58
N THR A 30 22.97 42.61 49.75
CA THR A 30 22.35 43.46 48.74
C THR A 30 23.26 44.63 48.38
N VAL A 31 23.41 44.90 47.08
CA VAL A 31 23.94 46.16 46.52
C VAL A 31 23.07 46.54 45.33
N GLN A 32 22.91 47.84 45.06
CA GLN A 32 21.91 48.41 44.14
C GLN A 32 22.51 48.81 42.78
N THR A 33 21.60 49.13 41.84
CA THR A 33 21.83 49.92 40.60
C THR A 33 22.70 49.25 39.51
N GLU A 34 22.54 49.56 38.22
CA GLU A 34 21.90 50.74 37.59
C GLU A 34 20.62 50.45 36.78
N VAL A 35 19.89 51.53 36.43
CA VAL A 35 18.75 51.52 35.51
C VAL A 35 19.18 52.20 34.21
N VAL A 36 19.01 51.52 33.08
CA VAL A 36 19.12 52.12 31.74
C VAL A 36 17.75 52.08 31.07
N ASN A 37 17.07 53.23 31.04
CA ASN A 37 15.79 53.40 30.35
C ASN A 37 16.01 53.76 28.87
N MET A 38 15.50 52.93 27.97
CA MET A 38 14.97 53.40 26.68
C MET A 38 13.63 52.71 26.45
N ALA A 39 12.54 53.48 26.42
CA ALA A 39 11.18 52.96 26.30
C ALA A 39 10.63 53.23 24.89
N ALA A 40 10.04 52.18 24.29
CA ALA A 40 9.13 52.27 23.17
C ALA A 40 8.18 51.07 23.22
N ASP A 41 6.90 51.34 23.49
CA ASP A 41 5.71 50.49 23.35
C ASP A 41 5.84 48.98 23.59
N GLY A 42 5.64 48.60 24.86
CA GLY A 42 5.30 47.24 25.27
C GLY A 42 4.69 47.24 26.67
N MET A 43 3.40 46.86 26.79
CA MET A 43 2.72 46.83 28.10
C MET A 43 3.33 45.74 29.01
N VAL A 44 3.98 46.17 30.10
CA VAL A 44 4.39 45.27 31.18
C VAL A 44 3.16 44.90 32.01
N LEU A 45 2.56 43.74 31.70
CA LEU A 45 1.46 43.17 32.48
C LEU A 45 1.93 42.92 33.93
N THR A 46 1.19 43.47 34.89
CA THR A 46 1.51 43.31 36.31
C THR A 46 1.02 41.94 36.84
N ASN A 47 1.53 41.52 38.01
CA ASN A 47 1.40 40.15 38.52
C ASN A 47 -0.04 39.62 38.73
N HIS A 48 -1.08 40.43 38.62
CA HIS A 48 -2.46 39.97 38.79
C HIS A 48 -3.08 39.32 37.54
N ASP A 49 -2.58 39.60 36.32
CA ASP A 49 -3.17 39.06 35.08
C ASP A 49 -2.77 37.61 34.74
N HIS A 50 -1.95 36.95 35.57
CA HIS A 50 -1.20 35.76 35.13
C HIS A 50 -1.96 34.43 35.14
N GLN A 51 -3.17 34.37 35.71
CA GLN A 51 -3.93 33.12 35.88
C GLN A 51 -4.79 32.79 34.64
N THR A 52 -5.00 31.50 34.38
CA THR A 52 -5.74 31.02 33.20
C THR A 52 -7.25 31.04 33.47
N ARG A 53 -8.00 31.82 32.68
CA ARG A 53 -9.47 31.88 32.74
C ARG A 53 -10.07 30.79 31.86
N VAL A 54 -10.87 29.91 32.46
CA VAL A 54 -11.44 28.72 31.81
C VAL A 54 -12.97 28.77 31.80
N GLY A 55 -13.57 28.43 30.67
CA GLY A 55 -15.00 28.15 30.52
C GLY A 55 -15.27 26.65 30.46
N ILE A 56 -16.33 26.18 31.12
CA ILE A 56 -16.78 24.77 31.02
C ILE A 56 -18.22 24.72 30.53
N LEU A 57 -18.41 24.17 29.33
CA LEU A 57 -19.71 24.09 28.65
C LEU A 57 -20.20 22.64 28.58
N THR A 58 -21.25 22.33 29.33
CA THR A 58 -21.87 21.00 29.29
C THR A 58 -22.98 21.00 28.23
N VAL A 59 -22.82 20.18 27.19
CA VAL A 59 -23.79 20.02 26.11
C VAL A 59 -24.60 18.75 26.38
N SER A 60 -25.86 18.91 26.79
CA SER A 60 -26.75 17.79 27.10
C SER A 60 -28.20 18.21 27.29
N ASP A 61 -29.09 17.70 26.43
CA ASP A 61 -30.55 17.77 26.54
C ASP A 61 -31.07 17.37 27.92
N SER A 62 -30.51 16.31 28.52
CA SER A 62 -30.99 15.78 29.81
C SER A 62 -30.50 16.60 30.99
N CYS A 63 -29.28 17.13 30.95
CA CYS A 63 -28.79 18.05 31.99
C CYS A 63 -29.51 19.41 31.89
N PHE A 64 -29.67 19.96 30.69
CA PHE A 64 -30.38 21.22 30.45
C PHE A 64 -31.85 21.19 30.92
N ARG A 65 -32.54 20.06 30.71
CA ARG A 65 -33.92 19.84 31.18
C ARG A 65 -34.02 19.41 32.66
N ASN A 66 -32.91 19.42 33.41
CA ASN A 66 -32.83 18.95 34.80
C ASN A 66 -33.30 17.49 35.01
N LEU A 67 -33.15 16.64 33.99
CA LEU A 67 -33.45 15.20 34.02
C LEU A 67 -32.22 14.36 34.42
N ALA A 68 -31.03 14.95 34.41
CA ALA A 68 -29.77 14.37 34.85
C ALA A 68 -28.89 15.42 35.55
N GLU A 69 -28.03 14.97 36.46
CA GLU A 69 -26.99 15.80 37.07
C GLU A 69 -25.78 15.92 36.13
N ASP A 70 -25.24 17.13 35.94
CA ASP A 70 -23.95 17.28 35.28
C ASP A 70 -22.81 16.83 36.20
N ARG A 71 -22.43 15.56 36.06
CA ARG A 71 -21.29 14.96 36.75
C ARG A 71 -19.97 15.16 36.00
N SER A 72 -20.00 15.64 34.75
CA SER A 72 -18.84 15.75 33.86
C SER A 72 -18.23 17.15 33.92
N GLY A 73 -19.03 18.19 33.74
CA GLY A 73 -18.58 19.58 33.86
C GLY A 73 -18.21 19.96 35.29
N VAL A 74 -18.90 19.42 36.31
CA VAL A 74 -18.48 19.56 37.71
C VAL A 74 -17.09 18.95 37.94
N ASN A 75 -16.84 17.73 37.46
CA ASN A 75 -15.53 17.08 37.59
C ASN A 75 -14.41 17.84 36.85
N LEU A 76 -14.73 18.48 35.73
CA LEU A 76 -13.79 19.33 35.00
C LEU A 76 -13.47 20.63 35.77
N LYS A 77 -14.39 21.17 36.60
CA LYS A 77 -14.06 22.31 37.49
C LYS A 77 -12.99 21.92 38.50
N ASP A 78 -13.16 20.75 39.13
CA ASP A 78 -12.20 20.23 40.12
C ASP A 78 -10.82 20.02 39.48
N LEU A 79 -10.76 19.38 38.32
CA LEU A 79 -9.52 19.12 37.56
C LEU A 79 -8.83 20.39 37.04
N VAL A 80 -9.59 21.44 36.72
CA VAL A 80 -9.04 22.73 36.28
C VAL A 80 -8.53 23.55 37.46
N HIS A 81 -9.23 23.53 38.60
CA HIS A 81 -8.82 24.25 39.80
C HIS A 81 -7.61 23.64 40.51
N ASP A 82 -7.36 22.34 40.35
CA ASP A 82 -6.21 21.66 40.95
C ASP A 82 -4.88 22.33 40.52
N PRO A 83 -4.11 22.93 41.46
CA PRO A 83 -2.83 23.58 41.16
C PRO A 83 -1.73 22.62 40.72
N SER A 84 -1.88 21.31 40.94
CA SER A 84 -0.97 20.28 40.44
C SER A 84 -1.27 19.86 39.00
N LEU A 85 -2.42 20.28 38.44
CA LEU A 85 -2.82 20.01 37.06
C LEU A 85 -2.76 21.26 36.19
N LEU A 86 -3.66 22.24 36.40
CA LEU A 86 -3.76 23.44 35.57
C LEU A 86 -3.82 24.75 36.38
N GLY A 87 -4.28 24.73 37.64
CA GLY A 87 -4.36 25.91 38.51
C GLY A 87 -5.23 27.06 37.96
N GLY A 88 -6.20 26.74 37.09
CA GLY A 88 -7.07 27.70 36.42
C GLY A 88 -8.18 28.26 37.30
N VAL A 89 -8.81 29.33 36.82
CA VAL A 89 -10.03 29.91 37.38
C VAL A 89 -11.19 29.62 36.45
N ILE A 90 -12.24 29.00 36.97
CA ILE A 90 -13.52 28.86 36.28
C ILE A 90 -14.18 30.23 36.20
N ALA A 91 -14.05 30.85 35.04
CA ALA A 91 -14.60 32.18 34.74
C ALA A 91 -16.02 32.10 34.18
N ALA A 92 -16.38 30.99 33.53
CA ALA A 92 -17.72 30.72 33.04
C ALA A 92 -18.10 29.24 33.16
N TYR A 93 -19.39 28.98 33.37
CA TYR A 93 -19.98 27.64 33.31
C TYR A 93 -21.45 27.75 32.91
N LYS A 94 -21.85 26.99 31.89
CA LYS A 94 -23.21 26.96 31.34
C LYS A 94 -23.53 25.52 30.91
N ILE A 95 -24.81 25.17 30.99
CA ILE A 95 -25.36 23.93 30.41
C ILE A 95 -26.24 24.37 29.25
N VAL A 96 -26.10 23.74 28.09
CA VAL A 96 -26.88 24.00 26.87
C VAL A 96 -27.50 22.70 26.37
N PRO A 97 -28.63 22.75 25.63
CA PRO A 97 -29.16 21.58 24.94
C PRO A 97 -28.22 21.16 23.80
N ASP A 98 -28.48 19.98 23.21
CA ASP A 98 -27.78 19.47 22.03
C ASP A 98 -28.24 20.18 20.73
N GLU A 99 -28.15 21.51 20.70
CA GLU A 99 -28.53 22.38 19.57
C GLU A 99 -27.34 23.20 19.07
N ILE A 100 -27.11 23.20 17.75
CA ILE A 100 -25.91 23.78 17.14
C ILE A 100 -25.76 25.28 17.46
N ASP A 101 -26.84 26.06 17.36
CA ASP A 101 -26.76 27.52 17.52
C ASP A 101 -26.59 27.97 18.98
N GLU A 102 -27.19 27.28 19.96
CA GLU A 102 -26.99 27.51 21.41
C GLU A 102 -25.53 27.25 21.83
N ILE A 103 -24.92 26.20 21.26
CA ILE A 103 -23.50 25.89 21.47
C ILE A 103 -22.64 26.99 20.83
N LYS A 104 -22.92 27.36 19.56
CA LYS A 104 -22.17 28.41 18.84
C LYS A 104 -22.24 29.76 19.53
N GLU A 105 -23.42 30.23 19.89
CA GLU A 105 -23.62 31.52 20.57
C GLU A 105 -22.82 31.57 21.89
N THR A 106 -22.86 30.50 22.68
CA THR A 106 -22.08 30.39 23.91
C THR A 106 -20.57 30.39 23.66
N LEU A 107 -20.08 29.68 22.65
CA LEU A 107 -18.65 29.66 22.32
C LEU A 107 -18.17 31.02 21.79
N LEU A 108 -19.00 31.72 21.00
CA LEU A 108 -18.73 33.08 20.51
C LEU A 108 -18.68 34.09 21.66
N GLU A 109 -19.70 34.11 22.52
CA GLU A 109 -19.76 34.95 23.74
C GLU A 109 -18.49 34.78 24.59
N TRP A 110 -18.06 33.53 24.81
CA TRP A 110 -16.93 33.22 25.68
C TRP A 110 -15.56 33.51 25.07
N CYS A 111 -15.42 33.41 23.75
CA CYS A 111 -14.20 33.78 23.05
C CYS A 111 -14.07 35.30 22.86
N ASP A 112 -15.10 35.96 22.36
CA ASP A 112 -15.00 37.31 21.80
C ASP A 112 -15.30 38.38 22.86
N GLU A 113 -16.35 38.17 23.67
CA GLU A 113 -16.79 39.12 24.69
C GLU A 113 -16.14 38.85 26.05
N GLN A 114 -16.23 37.60 26.54
CA GLN A 114 -15.67 37.25 27.85
C GLN A 114 -14.15 37.01 27.81
N GLN A 115 -13.56 36.77 26.63
CA GLN A 115 -12.12 36.57 26.41
C GLN A 115 -11.51 35.48 27.30
N LEU A 116 -12.12 34.29 27.31
CA LEU A 116 -11.61 33.12 28.04
C LEU A 116 -10.39 32.53 27.34
N ASN A 117 -9.42 32.01 28.09
CA ASN A 117 -8.18 31.47 27.52
C ASN A 117 -8.36 30.01 27.04
N LEU A 118 -9.22 29.26 27.74
CA LEU A 118 -9.54 27.87 27.44
C LEU A 118 -11.05 27.65 27.59
N ILE A 119 -11.66 26.93 26.67
CA ILE A 119 -13.03 26.45 26.76
C ILE A 119 -13.02 24.93 26.62
N LEU A 120 -13.48 24.23 27.65
CA LEU A 120 -13.69 22.80 27.65
C LEU A 120 -15.18 22.53 27.47
N THR A 121 -15.58 21.89 26.37
CA THR A 121 -16.95 21.37 26.24
C THR A 121 -16.98 19.91 26.68
N THR A 122 -18.11 19.44 27.22
CA THR A 122 -18.32 18.02 27.51
C THR A 122 -19.73 17.60 27.09
N GLY A 123 -19.80 16.55 26.27
CA GLY A 123 -21.06 16.07 25.69
C GLY A 123 -21.21 16.37 24.20
N GLY A 124 -22.16 15.68 23.56
CA GLY A 124 -22.47 15.81 22.14
C GLY A 124 -21.35 15.42 21.15
N THR A 125 -20.35 14.62 21.53
CA THR A 125 -19.21 14.22 20.67
C THR A 125 -19.29 12.81 20.07
N GLY A 126 -20.33 12.04 20.38
CA GLY A 126 -20.54 10.67 19.90
C GLY A 126 -21.04 10.57 18.45
N PHE A 127 -21.71 9.46 18.10
CA PHE A 127 -22.27 9.20 16.76
C PHE A 127 -23.81 9.28 16.71
N ALA A 128 -24.50 9.66 17.79
CA ALA A 128 -25.96 9.75 17.81
C ALA A 128 -26.45 11.01 17.05
N PRO A 129 -27.70 11.06 16.56
CA PRO A 129 -28.25 12.23 15.85
C PRO A 129 -28.34 13.53 16.66
N ARG A 130 -28.04 13.51 17.97
CA ARG A 130 -27.91 14.68 18.84
C ARG A 130 -26.46 15.05 19.16
N ASP A 131 -25.48 14.21 18.80
CA ASP A 131 -24.07 14.54 18.99
C ASP A 131 -23.64 15.60 17.96
N VAL A 132 -23.81 16.89 18.28
CA VAL A 132 -23.57 18.02 17.37
C VAL A 132 -22.47 18.99 17.82
N THR A 133 -21.84 18.75 18.97
CA THR A 133 -20.78 19.61 19.54
C THR A 133 -19.58 19.81 18.59
N PRO A 134 -19.07 18.79 17.87
CA PRO A 134 -17.97 18.97 16.93
C PRO A 134 -18.34 19.86 15.73
N GLU A 135 -19.59 19.76 15.27
CA GLU A 135 -20.11 20.54 14.13
C GLU A 135 -20.25 22.00 14.53
N ALA A 136 -20.91 22.27 15.66
CA ALA A 136 -21.00 23.62 16.25
C ALA A 136 -19.62 24.24 16.52
N THR A 137 -18.64 23.45 16.99
CA THR A 137 -17.29 23.93 17.27
C THR A 137 -16.54 24.29 15.98
N ARG A 138 -16.68 23.52 14.89
CA ARG A 138 -16.04 23.83 13.60
C ARG A 138 -16.56 25.12 12.95
N GLU A 139 -17.79 25.53 13.24
CA GLU A 139 -18.35 26.81 12.76
C GLU A 139 -17.83 28.04 13.52
N VAL A 140 -17.19 27.85 14.69
CA VAL A 140 -16.70 28.95 15.56
C VAL A 140 -15.18 29.15 15.46
N ILE A 141 -14.41 28.07 15.30
CA ILE A 141 -12.94 28.12 15.28
C ILE A 141 -12.39 28.70 13.96
N GLU A 142 -11.35 29.50 14.07
CA GLU A 142 -10.63 30.10 12.94
C GLU A 142 -9.54 29.17 12.39
N ARG A 143 -9.00 28.31 13.27
CA ARG A 143 -7.92 27.36 12.98
C ARG A 143 -8.15 26.08 13.79
N GLU A 144 -8.09 24.91 13.16
CA GLU A 144 -8.11 23.64 13.88
C GLU A 144 -6.80 23.37 14.63
N ALA A 145 -6.90 22.64 15.74
CA ALA A 145 -5.77 22.14 16.54
C ALA A 145 -5.78 20.59 16.58
N PRO A 146 -5.70 19.90 15.42
CA PRO A 146 -6.00 18.48 15.30
C PRO A 146 -5.06 17.57 16.11
N GLY A 147 -3.85 18.03 16.44
CA GLY A 147 -2.91 17.29 17.29
C GLY A 147 -3.46 16.99 18.69
N MET A 148 -4.26 17.89 19.29
CA MET A 148 -4.90 17.63 20.57
C MET A 148 -6.05 16.63 20.46
N ALA A 149 -6.86 16.73 19.40
CA ALA A 149 -7.92 15.75 19.12
C ALA A 149 -7.34 14.34 18.88
N LEU A 150 -6.23 14.25 18.13
CA LEU A 150 -5.51 13.01 17.89
C LEU A 150 -4.89 12.44 19.18
N ALA A 151 -4.27 13.28 20.03
CA ALA A 151 -3.73 12.85 21.32
C ALA A 151 -4.82 12.25 22.23
N MET A 152 -6.00 12.88 22.29
CA MET A 152 -7.14 12.35 23.05
C MET A 152 -7.65 11.01 22.48
N LEU A 153 -7.70 10.86 21.15
CA LEU A 153 -8.11 9.60 20.50
C LEU A 153 -7.09 8.48 20.75
N MET A 154 -5.79 8.75 20.57
CA MET A 154 -4.72 7.77 20.82
C MET A 154 -4.67 7.34 22.28
N GLY A 155 -4.77 8.29 23.23
CA GLY A 155 -4.88 7.97 24.66
C GLY A 155 -6.14 7.16 24.98
N SER A 156 -7.28 7.53 24.42
CA SER A 156 -8.55 6.81 24.63
C SER A 156 -8.49 5.36 24.12
N LEU A 157 -7.89 5.13 22.96
CA LEU A 157 -7.75 3.78 22.37
C LEU A 157 -6.89 2.85 23.22
N ASN A 158 -5.91 3.38 23.95
CA ASN A 158 -5.12 2.60 24.92
C ASN A 158 -5.92 2.19 26.17
N VAL A 159 -7.04 2.87 26.46
CA VAL A 159 -7.91 2.56 27.61
C VAL A 159 -9.15 1.74 27.20
N THR A 160 -9.73 2.03 26.04
CA THR A 160 -10.91 1.31 25.53
C THR A 160 -11.04 1.43 24.00
N PRO A 161 -11.32 0.33 23.28
CA PRO A 161 -11.65 0.38 21.86
C PRO A 161 -12.82 1.33 21.52
N LEU A 162 -13.74 1.53 22.47
CA LEU A 162 -14.89 2.45 22.29
C LEU A 162 -14.47 3.93 22.14
N GLY A 163 -13.21 4.27 22.40
CA GLY A 163 -12.68 5.62 22.15
C GLY A 163 -12.82 6.07 20.69
N MET A 164 -12.86 5.13 19.73
CA MET A 164 -13.07 5.45 18.30
C MET A 164 -14.46 6.02 17.97
N LEU A 165 -15.43 5.94 18.91
CA LEU A 165 -16.80 6.43 18.72
C LEU A 165 -16.97 7.91 19.13
N SER A 166 -15.89 8.58 19.56
CA SER A 166 -15.88 10.02 19.81
C SER A 166 -15.28 10.77 18.62
N ARG A 167 -15.83 11.94 18.29
CA ARG A 167 -15.38 12.83 17.21
C ARG A 167 -14.85 14.16 17.79
N PRO A 168 -13.84 14.16 18.68
CA PRO A 168 -13.38 15.40 19.31
C PRO A 168 -12.85 16.38 18.28
N VAL A 169 -13.25 17.65 18.40
CA VAL A 169 -12.62 18.78 17.71
C VAL A 169 -11.91 19.64 18.75
N CYS A 170 -10.74 20.12 18.36
CA CYS A 170 -10.01 21.17 19.07
C CYS A 170 -9.68 22.27 18.07
N GLY A 171 -9.70 23.52 18.50
CA GLY A 171 -9.36 24.65 17.62
C GLY A 171 -9.21 25.96 18.36
N ILE A 172 -8.82 26.98 17.62
CA ILE A 172 -8.44 28.29 18.13
C ILE A 172 -9.38 29.33 17.54
N ARG A 173 -9.84 30.26 18.39
CA ARG A 173 -10.52 31.50 17.98
C ARG A 173 -9.87 32.66 18.71
N GLY A 174 -9.31 33.63 17.99
CA GLY A 174 -8.53 34.73 18.58
C GLY A 174 -7.41 34.21 19.48
N LYS A 175 -7.54 34.45 20.79
CA LYS A 175 -6.62 34.00 21.85
C LYS A 175 -7.20 32.90 22.76
N SER A 176 -8.31 32.30 22.36
CA SER A 176 -8.99 31.20 23.06
C SER A 176 -8.71 29.85 22.41
N LEU A 177 -8.47 28.83 23.23
CA LEU A 177 -8.41 27.43 22.83
C LEU A 177 -9.74 26.72 23.18
N ILE A 178 -10.41 26.10 22.21
CA ILE A 178 -11.64 25.33 22.39
C ILE A 178 -11.32 23.84 22.22
N ILE A 179 -11.81 23.00 23.14
CA ILE A 179 -11.56 21.55 23.18
C ILE A 179 -12.87 20.82 23.50
N ASN A 180 -13.28 19.88 22.65
CA ASN A 180 -14.43 19.02 22.91
C ASN A 180 -14.03 17.71 23.60
N LEU A 181 -14.60 17.44 24.76
CA LEU A 181 -14.39 16.24 25.56
C LEU A 181 -15.64 15.32 25.52
N PRO A 182 -15.50 13.99 25.68
CA PRO A 182 -16.63 13.08 25.79
C PRO A 182 -17.62 13.46 26.90
N GLY A 183 -18.90 13.11 26.74
CA GLY A 183 -19.94 13.44 27.73
C GLY A 183 -19.89 12.64 29.05
N SER A 184 -19.13 11.54 29.11
CA SER A 184 -19.02 10.74 30.34
C SER A 184 -17.89 11.25 31.25
N LYS A 185 -18.16 11.36 32.56
CA LYS A 185 -17.18 11.84 33.57
C LYS A 185 -15.81 11.15 33.46
N LYS A 186 -15.80 9.84 33.17
CA LYS A 186 -14.55 9.08 32.97
C LYS A 186 -13.84 9.53 31.69
N GLY A 187 -14.55 9.56 30.56
CA GLY A 187 -13.96 9.92 29.27
C GLY A 187 -13.49 11.38 29.19
N SER A 188 -14.20 12.33 29.80
CA SER A 188 -13.75 13.72 29.86
C SER A 188 -12.49 13.89 30.73
N GLN A 189 -12.42 13.19 31.87
CA GLN A 189 -11.24 13.19 32.73
C GLN A 189 -10.01 12.56 32.06
N GLU A 190 -10.17 11.40 31.43
CA GLU A 190 -9.06 10.72 30.73
C GLU A 190 -8.57 11.55 29.55
N CYS A 191 -9.48 12.05 28.69
CA CYS A 191 -9.13 12.94 27.59
C CYS A 191 -8.42 14.21 28.05
N PHE A 192 -8.89 14.86 29.13
CA PHE A 192 -8.22 16.04 29.71
C PHE A 192 -6.80 15.71 30.18
N GLN A 193 -6.59 14.57 30.84
CA GLN A 193 -5.27 14.13 31.29
C GLN A 193 -4.31 13.84 30.13
N PHE A 194 -4.79 13.33 28.98
CA PHE A 194 -3.94 13.07 27.81
C PHE A 194 -3.38 14.35 27.14
N ILE A 195 -4.13 15.46 27.20
CA ILE A 195 -3.68 16.75 26.63
C ILE A 195 -2.97 17.66 27.63
N LEU A 196 -3.14 17.40 28.94
CA LEU A 196 -2.64 18.25 30.02
C LEU A 196 -1.14 18.61 29.90
N PRO A 197 -0.21 17.71 29.50
CA PRO A 197 1.21 18.07 29.37
C PRO A 197 1.49 19.19 28.36
N ALA A 198 0.65 19.36 27.34
CA ALA A 198 0.78 20.41 26.32
C ALA A 198 -0.09 21.65 26.63
N LEU A 199 -1.12 21.49 27.47
CA LEU A 199 -2.20 22.47 27.63
C LEU A 199 -1.75 23.82 28.20
N PRO A 200 -0.91 23.93 29.26
CA PRO A 200 -0.42 25.22 29.74
C PRO A 200 0.41 25.98 28.69
N HIS A 201 1.28 25.27 27.96
CA HIS A 201 2.15 25.88 26.95
C HIS A 201 1.35 26.36 25.72
N ALA A 202 0.36 25.58 25.26
CA ALA A 202 -0.56 26.00 24.20
C ALA A 202 -1.32 27.29 24.56
N ILE A 203 -1.72 27.44 25.83
CA ILE A 203 -2.39 28.65 26.34
C ILE A 203 -1.40 29.82 26.41
N ASP A 204 -0.20 29.63 26.95
CA ASP A 204 0.82 30.69 27.01
C ASP A 204 1.28 31.19 25.63
N LEU A 205 1.32 30.31 24.62
CA LEU A 205 1.54 30.68 23.22
C LEU A 205 0.43 31.60 22.69
N LEU A 206 -0.84 31.24 22.88
CA LEU A 206 -1.99 32.06 22.44
C LEU A 206 -2.12 33.39 23.22
N ARG A 207 -1.61 33.42 24.45
CA ARG A 207 -1.51 34.62 25.29
C ARG A 207 -0.26 35.48 24.99
N GLU A 208 0.61 35.05 24.07
CA GLU A 208 1.87 35.72 23.71
C GLU A 208 2.84 35.89 24.92
N ALA A 209 2.78 34.97 25.89
CA ALA A 209 3.49 34.99 27.16
C ALA A 209 4.99 34.66 27.02
N THR A 210 5.69 35.51 26.27
CA THR A 210 7.04 35.31 25.72
C THR A 210 8.09 34.84 26.74
N VAL A 211 7.99 35.26 28.00
CA VAL A 211 8.92 34.83 29.07
C VAL A 211 8.69 33.37 29.47
N ARG A 212 7.42 32.95 29.65
CA ARG A 212 7.09 31.57 30.03
C ARG A 212 7.37 30.60 28.89
N VAL A 213 7.02 30.96 27.65
CA VAL A 213 7.34 30.21 26.42
C VAL A 213 8.84 29.90 26.33
N LYS A 214 9.71 30.91 26.50
CA LYS A 214 11.18 30.72 26.51
C LYS A 214 11.64 29.77 27.63
N SER A 215 11.06 29.86 28.82
CA SER A 215 11.40 28.95 29.93
C SER A 215 10.97 27.50 29.66
N THR A 216 9.85 27.27 28.96
CA THR A 216 9.43 25.91 28.58
C THR A 216 10.40 25.29 27.58
N HIS A 217 10.81 26.02 26.54
CA HIS A 217 11.77 25.49 25.55
C HIS A 217 13.12 25.14 26.21
N ALA A 218 13.67 26.04 27.04
CA ALA A 218 14.92 25.80 27.76
C ALA A 218 14.86 24.62 28.75
N ALA A 219 13.68 24.29 29.28
CA ALA A 219 13.47 23.10 30.13
C ALA A 219 13.35 21.81 29.31
N LEU A 220 12.71 21.86 28.13
CA LEU A 220 12.59 20.72 27.21
C LEU A 220 13.94 20.33 26.60
N GLU A 221 14.81 21.31 26.30
CA GLU A 221 16.18 21.09 25.84
C GLU A 221 17.09 20.36 26.86
N GLN A 222 16.67 20.24 28.12
CA GLN A 222 17.43 19.56 29.19
C GLN A 222 16.93 18.14 29.51
N LEU A 223 15.93 17.63 28.79
CA LEU A 223 15.41 16.27 29.01
C LEU A 223 16.25 15.22 28.28
N SER A 224 16.90 14.33 29.05
CA SER A 224 17.67 13.20 28.54
C SER A 224 16.84 12.25 27.68
N SER A 225 17.44 11.72 26.61
CA SER A 225 16.83 10.68 25.78
C SER A 225 16.67 9.34 26.54
N PRO A 226 15.64 8.51 26.21
CA PRO A 226 15.48 7.19 26.82
C PRO A 226 16.60 6.22 26.39
N SER A 227 17.14 5.47 27.36
CA SER A 227 18.14 4.42 27.09
C SER A 227 17.56 3.25 26.30
N PRO A 228 18.32 2.63 25.37
CA PRO A 228 17.89 1.44 24.65
C PRO A 228 17.78 0.21 25.57
N LEU A 229 16.87 -0.71 25.23
CA LEU A 229 16.70 -1.98 25.94
C LEU A 229 17.87 -2.96 25.66
N LEU A 230 18.12 -3.81 26.65
CA LEU A 230 19.33 -4.65 26.74
C LEU A 230 19.48 -5.67 25.60
N ALA A 231 20.69 -5.75 25.04
CA ALA A 231 21.13 -6.88 24.23
C ALA A 231 21.76 -7.96 25.11
N ASN A 232 21.45 -9.25 24.86
CA ASN A 232 22.09 -10.36 25.55
C ASN A 232 23.54 -10.53 25.09
N THR A 233 24.49 -10.34 26.01
CA THR A 233 25.91 -10.61 25.79
C THR A 233 26.23 -12.09 26.01
N HIS A 234 26.68 -12.79 24.96
CA HIS A 234 27.57 -13.93 25.14
C HIS A 234 29.02 -13.46 24.96
N ILE A 235 29.85 -13.79 25.95
CA ILE A 235 31.29 -13.54 25.96
C ILE A 235 31.97 -14.83 25.49
N ASP A 236 32.94 -14.71 24.59
CA ASP A 236 34.01 -15.69 24.46
C ASP A 236 35.34 -14.97 24.14
N THR A 237 36.46 -15.56 24.55
CA THR A 237 37.71 -14.82 24.76
C THR A 237 38.91 -15.38 23.98
N ASN A 238 39.66 -14.50 23.31
CA ASN A 238 41.14 -14.49 23.17
C ASN A 238 41.54 -13.26 22.33
N THR A 239 42.09 -12.17 22.89
CA THR A 239 43.50 -11.92 23.32
C THR A 239 44.54 -11.79 22.20
N ASN A 240 45.01 -10.54 21.98
CA ASN A 240 46.39 -10.11 21.68
C ASN A 240 47.08 -10.62 20.38
N MET A 241 47.97 -9.89 19.68
CA MET A 241 48.56 -8.53 19.74
C MET A 241 49.11 -8.22 18.31
N HIS A 242 49.53 -7.03 17.86
CA HIS A 242 49.86 -5.75 18.51
C HIS A 242 49.56 -4.55 17.58
N THR A 243 49.81 -3.33 18.07
CA THR A 243 49.78 -2.02 17.39
C THR A 243 51.03 -1.66 16.56
N MET A 244 50.84 -0.94 15.44
CA MET A 244 51.40 0.41 15.11
C MET A 244 50.90 0.78 13.69
N GLU A 245 50.28 1.93 13.39
CA GLU A 245 50.46 3.37 13.69
C GLU A 245 51.42 4.10 12.71
N ARG A 246 50.87 5.14 12.04
CA ARG A 246 51.48 6.07 11.06
C ARG A 246 51.80 5.47 9.68
N GLY A 247 51.72 6.23 8.58
CA GLY A 247 51.24 7.62 8.42
C GLY A 247 51.85 8.32 7.20
N THR A 248 51.28 9.46 6.78
CA THR A 248 51.71 10.33 5.65
C THR A 248 51.77 9.65 4.27
N GLN A 249 50.88 9.97 3.33
CA GLN A 249 50.77 11.21 2.52
C GLN A 249 51.77 11.27 1.35
N CYS A 250 51.19 11.16 0.13
CA CYS A 250 51.54 11.90 -1.09
C CYS A 250 52.98 11.70 -1.66
N GLU A 251 53.35 12.11 -2.86
CA GLU A 251 52.68 12.78 -4.00
C GLU A 251 52.90 11.94 -5.28
N ASP A 252 52.04 12.10 -6.30
CA ASP A 252 52.29 12.26 -7.76
C ASP A 252 53.39 11.42 -8.49
N GLU A 253 53.42 11.22 -9.81
CA GLU A 253 52.86 11.94 -10.98
C GLU A 253 52.76 10.98 -12.21
N GLU A 254 52.15 11.46 -13.30
CA GLU A 254 52.41 11.25 -14.77
C GLU A 254 53.39 10.15 -15.28
N ASP A 255 53.28 9.55 -16.49
CA ASP A 255 52.22 9.39 -17.53
C ASP A 255 52.71 8.32 -18.58
N GLU A 256 52.17 8.32 -19.81
CA GLU A 256 52.57 7.54 -21.03
C GLU A 256 52.30 6.00 -20.97
N GLU A 257 51.35 5.43 -21.74
CA GLU A 257 51.25 5.25 -23.21
C GLU A 257 52.22 4.23 -23.83
N GLU A 258 51.72 3.03 -24.20
CA GLU A 258 51.61 2.58 -25.62
C GLU A 258 50.85 1.23 -25.74
N GLU A 259 50.36 0.92 -26.96
CA GLU A 259 49.68 -0.34 -27.34
C GLU A 259 50.73 -1.44 -27.69
N ASP A 260 50.44 -2.75 -27.82
CA ASP A 260 49.69 -3.39 -28.92
C ASP A 260 49.40 -4.89 -28.61
N MET A 261 48.58 -5.52 -29.45
CA MET A 261 47.99 -6.86 -29.33
C MET A 261 48.96 -8.04 -29.25
N ARG A 262 48.48 -9.12 -28.58
CA ARG A 262 48.49 -10.47 -29.19
C ARG A 262 47.40 -11.40 -28.65
N ARG A 263 46.92 -12.30 -29.53
CA ARG A 263 45.94 -13.36 -29.22
C ARG A 263 46.59 -14.51 -28.45
N GLY A 264 45.85 -15.09 -27.50
CA GLY A 264 46.16 -16.40 -26.90
C GLY A 264 44.87 -17.13 -26.51
N GLN A 265 44.67 -18.35 -27.03
CA GLN A 265 43.57 -19.22 -26.61
C GLN A 265 43.98 -19.99 -25.35
N HIS A 266 43.12 -20.09 -24.34
CA HIS A 266 43.29 -21.07 -23.26
C HIS A 266 42.00 -21.82 -22.94
N VAL A 267 42.19 -23.08 -22.55
CA VAL A 267 41.16 -24.11 -22.40
C VAL A 267 40.60 -24.09 -20.97
N HIS A 268 39.27 -24.13 -20.83
CA HIS A 268 38.64 -24.38 -19.54
C HIS A 268 38.58 -25.88 -19.24
N ASN A 269 39.37 -26.34 -18.27
CA ASN A 269 39.12 -27.60 -17.57
C ASN A 269 38.22 -27.32 -16.36
N HIS A 270 37.02 -27.91 -16.33
CA HIS A 270 36.19 -27.93 -15.12
C HIS A 270 36.64 -29.07 -14.19
N LEU A 271 36.84 -28.75 -12.91
CA LEU A 271 37.00 -29.73 -11.84
C LEU A 271 35.74 -29.71 -10.97
N HIS A 272 35.06 -30.85 -10.87
CA HIS A 272 33.97 -31.05 -9.93
C HIS A 272 34.52 -31.13 -8.50
N HIS A 273 33.75 -30.60 -7.54
CA HIS A 273 33.76 -31.12 -6.18
C HIS A 273 32.33 -31.48 -5.75
N GLN A 274 32.21 -32.60 -5.06
CA GLN A 274 30.95 -33.13 -4.52
C GLN A 274 30.58 -32.37 -3.24
N HIS A 275 29.28 -32.13 -3.04
CA HIS A 275 28.73 -31.84 -1.73
C HIS A 275 27.95 -33.05 -1.22
N GLY A 276 28.40 -33.61 -0.09
CA GLY A 276 27.65 -34.64 0.63
C GLY A 276 26.44 -34.05 1.35
N SER A 277 25.35 -34.81 1.40
CA SER A 277 24.11 -34.41 2.05
C SER A 277 24.13 -34.70 3.56
N SER A 278 23.50 -33.82 4.34
CA SER A 278 23.12 -34.08 5.72
C SER A 278 21.69 -33.56 5.96
N HIS A 279 20.74 -34.49 6.12
CA HIS A 279 19.36 -34.14 6.44
C HIS A 279 19.24 -33.75 7.92
N ILE A 280 18.50 -32.69 8.21
CA ILE A 280 17.90 -32.44 9.53
C ILE A 280 16.39 -32.25 9.31
N THR A 281 15.58 -32.92 10.13
CA THR A 281 14.13 -33.06 9.95
C THR A 281 13.35 -31.85 10.48
N ALA A 282 12.30 -31.47 9.76
CA ALA A 282 11.36 -30.45 10.21
C ALA A 282 10.33 -31.03 11.20
N ALA A 283 10.24 -30.46 12.39
CA ALA A 283 9.15 -30.69 13.35
C ALA A 283 9.00 -29.48 14.29
N ALA A 284 7.78 -29.27 14.79
CA ALA A 284 7.38 -28.24 15.76
C ALA A 284 7.59 -26.76 15.35
N ILE A 285 6.52 -26.13 14.89
CA ILE A 285 5.76 -25.17 15.72
C ILE A 285 4.29 -25.26 15.30
N ALA A 286 3.39 -25.46 16.27
CA ALA A 286 1.95 -25.40 16.08
C ALA A 286 1.36 -24.46 17.14
N ALA A 287 0.93 -23.27 16.71
CA ALA A 287 0.34 -22.26 17.57
C ALA A 287 -1.16 -22.11 17.26
N LYS A 288 -2.01 -22.15 18.30
CA LYS A 288 -3.46 -22.07 18.16
C LYS A 288 -3.92 -20.62 17.95
N ILE A 289 -4.79 -20.41 16.97
CA ILE A 289 -5.70 -19.25 16.94
C ILE A 289 -7.04 -19.73 17.53
N PRO A 290 -7.66 -18.99 18.47
CA PRO A 290 -8.96 -19.38 19.04
C PRO A 290 -10.14 -18.81 18.23
N ASP A 291 -10.96 -19.69 17.66
CA ASP A 291 -12.25 -19.30 17.09
C ASP A 291 -13.24 -18.86 18.18
N SER A 292 -13.63 -17.59 18.17
CA SER A 292 -14.97 -17.19 18.65
C SER A 292 -15.39 -15.80 18.19
N ILE A 293 -16.40 -15.74 17.31
CA ILE A 293 -17.67 -15.02 17.51
C ILE A 293 -18.60 -15.47 16.37
N ILE A 294 -19.59 -16.28 16.71
CA ILE A 294 -20.68 -16.65 15.80
C ILE A 294 -21.81 -15.65 16.01
N SER A 295 -22.11 -14.82 15.01
CA SER A 295 -23.33 -14.02 15.00
C SER A 295 -24.39 -14.67 14.12
N ARG A 296 -25.60 -14.77 14.69
CA ARG A 296 -26.74 -15.56 14.21
C ARG A 296 -27.20 -15.12 12.81
N GLY A 297 -27.47 -16.10 11.95
CA GLY A 297 -28.05 -15.86 10.63
C GLY A 297 -29.51 -15.40 10.67
N VAL A 298 -29.94 -14.73 9.60
CA VAL A 298 -31.34 -14.35 9.37
C VAL A 298 -32.00 -15.37 8.45
N GLN A 299 -33.16 -15.89 8.84
CA GLN A 299 -33.96 -16.78 7.99
C GLN A 299 -34.69 -15.97 6.91
N VAL A 300 -34.65 -16.44 5.67
CA VAL A 300 -35.59 -16.05 4.60
C VAL A 300 -36.21 -17.33 4.06
N LEU A 301 -37.53 -17.44 4.17
CA LEU A 301 -38.28 -18.58 3.61
C LEU A 301 -38.45 -18.40 2.09
N PRO A 302 -38.42 -19.49 1.30
CA PRO A 302 -38.69 -19.43 -0.13
C PRO A 302 -40.16 -19.10 -0.39
N ARG A 303 -40.46 -18.66 -1.61
CA ARG A 303 -41.83 -18.47 -2.09
C ARG A 303 -41.99 -19.14 -3.44
N ASP A 304 -42.91 -20.09 -3.52
CA ASP A 304 -43.14 -20.88 -4.73
C ASP A 304 -43.76 -20.05 -5.87
N SER A 305 -43.31 -20.31 -7.09
CA SER A 305 -44.15 -20.24 -8.29
C SER A 305 -43.63 -21.25 -9.31
N ALA A 306 -44.54 -22.04 -9.89
CA ALA A 306 -44.20 -23.24 -10.62
C ALA A 306 -43.97 -22.99 -12.12
N SER A 307 -43.15 -23.87 -12.70
CA SER A 307 -43.14 -24.34 -14.10
C SER A 307 -44.11 -23.72 -15.11
N LEU A 308 -43.60 -23.41 -16.29
CA LEU A 308 -43.88 -24.21 -17.49
C LEU A 308 -42.86 -23.93 -18.60
N SER A 309 -42.50 -24.97 -19.36
CA SER A 309 -41.64 -24.88 -20.53
C SER A 309 -42.36 -25.42 -21.76
N SER A 310 -42.11 -24.79 -22.91
CA SER A 310 -42.40 -25.38 -24.23
C SER A 310 -41.53 -24.74 -25.31
N THR A 311 -40.75 -25.58 -25.96
CA THR A 311 -40.14 -25.39 -27.30
C THR A 311 -41.25 -25.58 -28.38
N PRO A 312 -41.03 -25.38 -29.71
CA PRO A 312 -39.75 -25.44 -30.43
C PRO A 312 -39.52 -24.43 -31.57
N SER A 313 -38.46 -24.72 -32.34
CA SER A 313 -38.01 -24.09 -33.57
C SER A 313 -38.96 -24.23 -34.76
N GLU A 314 -38.80 -23.36 -35.78
CA GLU A 314 -38.39 -23.83 -37.11
C GLU A 314 -37.79 -22.72 -38.00
N SER A 315 -37.06 -23.13 -39.05
CA SER A 315 -36.56 -22.25 -40.13
C SER A 315 -37.38 -22.49 -41.41
N PRO A 316 -37.38 -21.57 -42.40
CA PRO A 316 -36.56 -21.87 -43.60
C PRO A 316 -35.97 -20.63 -44.32
N ARG A 317 -35.40 -20.87 -45.51
CA ARG A 317 -34.53 -19.99 -46.32
C ARG A 317 -35.25 -19.18 -47.41
N ALA A 318 -34.49 -18.21 -47.96
CA ALA A 318 -34.57 -17.64 -49.32
C ALA A 318 -35.72 -16.61 -49.57
N THR A 319 -35.68 -15.74 -50.60
CA THR A 319 -34.84 -15.62 -51.81
C THR A 319 -34.28 -14.20 -52.06
N GLN A 320 -33.37 -14.08 -53.03
CA GLN A 320 -32.82 -12.82 -53.56
C GLN A 320 -33.86 -11.96 -54.32
N ALA A 321 -33.67 -10.64 -54.33
CA ALA A 321 -34.12 -9.72 -55.39
C ALA A 321 -33.24 -8.45 -55.41
N THR A 322 -33.18 -7.73 -56.54
CA THR A 322 -32.25 -6.60 -56.78
C THR A 322 -32.94 -5.36 -57.38
N SER A 323 -32.15 -4.31 -57.67
CA SER A 323 -32.49 -2.94 -58.15
C SER A 323 -32.90 -1.94 -57.05
N ARG A 324 -32.41 -0.68 -56.96
CA ARG A 324 -31.82 0.36 -57.85
C ARG A 324 -32.82 1.38 -58.44
N LEU A 325 -32.61 2.66 -58.04
CA LEU A 325 -32.98 3.91 -58.77
C LEU A 325 -34.50 4.20 -58.84
N SER A 326 -35.01 5.44 -58.91
CA SER A 326 -34.38 6.78 -58.80
C SER A 326 -35.42 7.90 -58.53
N THR A 327 -34.94 9.06 -58.07
CA THR A 327 -35.44 10.45 -58.30
C THR A 327 -36.96 10.77 -58.39
N ALA A 328 -37.44 11.67 -57.52
CA ALA A 328 -38.29 12.82 -57.87
C ALA A 328 -38.29 13.87 -56.74
N SER A 329 -38.78 15.09 -56.98
CA SER A 329 -38.66 16.25 -56.07
C SER A 329 -39.94 17.11 -55.96
N CYS A 330 -39.89 18.14 -55.11
CA CYS A 330 -40.88 19.22 -54.88
C CYS A 330 -42.08 18.92 -53.96
N PRO A 331 -42.68 19.94 -53.29
CA PRO A 331 -42.10 21.16 -52.72
C PRO A 331 -42.49 21.36 -51.22
N THR A 332 -42.06 22.47 -50.61
CA THR A 332 -42.34 22.79 -49.19
C THR A 332 -43.76 23.31 -48.93
N PRO A 333 -44.25 23.16 -47.69
CA PRO A 333 -44.59 24.38 -46.91
C PRO A 333 -43.94 24.38 -45.51
N LYS A 334 -43.77 25.59 -44.93
CA LYS A 334 -43.23 25.77 -43.58
C LYS A 334 -44.28 25.52 -42.51
N VAL A 335 -44.03 24.56 -41.60
CA VAL A 335 -44.65 24.50 -40.27
C VAL A 335 -43.56 24.18 -39.25
N GLN A 336 -43.54 24.85 -38.11
CA GLN A 336 -42.58 24.59 -37.03
C GLN A 336 -43.11 23.47 -36.12
N SER A 337 -42.31 22.42 -35.89
CA SER A 337 -42.49 21.50 -34.77
C SER A 337 -41.14 21.06 -34.22
N ARG A 338 -40.98 21.07 -32.89
CA ARG A 338 -39.76 20.61 -32.21
C ARG A 338 -39.75 19.09 -32.08
N CYS A 339 -38.83 18.43 -32.77
CA CYS A 339 -38.23 17.15 -32.37
C CYS A 339 -36.89 16.95 -33.10
N GLY A 340 -35.84 16.40 -32.48
CA GLY A 340 -35.81 15.97 -31.08
C GLY A 340 -34.61 15.13 -30.64
N SER A 341 -33.82 14.59 -31.57
CA SER A 341 -32.63 13.78 -31.28
C SER A 341 -31.67 13.69 -32.47
N ASN A 342 -30.39 13.43 -32.19
CA ASN A 342 -29.28 13.06 -33.09
C ASN A 342 -28.32 14.14 -33.65
N GLU A 343 -28.51 15.45 -33.43
CA GLU A 343 -27.53 16.48 -33.87
C GLU A 343 -26.51 16.93 -32.79
N ASN A 344 -26.63 16.48 -31.55
CA ASN A 344 -25.88 17.08 -30.42
C ASN A 344 -24.44 16.57 -30.20
N ILE A 345 -23.98 15.52 -30.89
CA ILE A 345 -22.65 14.91 -30.64
C ILE A 345 -21.50 15.68 -31.34
N LEU A 346 -21.81 16.55 -32.32
CA LEU A 346 -20.81 17.27 -33.12
C LEU A 346 -20.72 18.78 -32.80
N ARG A 347 -21.02 19.18 -31.55
CA ARG A 347 -21.23 20.61 -31.22
C ARG A 347 -20.30 21.25 -30.17
N ALA A 348 -19.34 20.51 -29.62
CA ALA A 348 -18.28 21.03 -28.76
C ALA A 348 -16.96 21.19 -29.55
N SER A 349 -16.95 22.09 -30.53
CA SER A 349 -15.76 22.36 -31.37
C SER A 349 -14.74 23.32 -30.75
N HIS A 350 -15.11 23.98 -29.65
CA HIS A 350 -14.30 24.93 -28.91
C HIS A 350 -14.55 24.77 -27.40
N SER A 351 -13.49 24.92 -26.62
CA SER A 351 -13.48 24.95 -25.17
C SER A 351 -14.13 26.23 -24.62
N ALA A 352 -14.69 26.15 -23.42
CA ALA A 352 -15.17 27.28 -22.63
C ALA A 352 -14.09 27.88 -21.69
N VAL A 353 -12.85 27.38 -21.72
CA VAL A 353 -11.73 27.88 -20.91
C VAL A 353 -11.26 29.26 -21.38
N ASP A 354 -11.59 30.29 -20.62
CA ASP A 354 -11.24 31.68 -20.93
C ASP A 354 -9.77 32.01 -20.65
N ILE A 355 -8.94 31.83 -21.68
CA ILE A 355 -7.50 32.16 -21.67
C ILE A 355 -7.21 33.68 -21.64
N SER A 356 -8.20 34.56 -21.85
CA SER A 356 -7.96 36.01 -21.93
C SER A 356 -7.65 36.67 -20.58
N LYS A 357 -8.09 36.05 -19.47
CA LYS A 357 -8.08 36.64 -18.13
C LYS A 357 -6.78 36.39 -17.34
N VAL A 358 -5.63 36.29 -18.02
CA VAL A 358 -4.30 35.96 -17.47
C VAL A 358 -3.97 36.65 -16.13
N ALA A 359 -4.29 37.93 -15.98
CA ALA A 359 -4.02 38.70 -14.76
C ALA A 359 -4.75 38.15 -13.51
N ARG A 360 -5.96 37.59 -13.70
CA ARG A 360 -6.83 37.02 -12.65
C ARG A 360 -6.52 35.57 -12.30
N ARG A 361 -5.47 34.96 -12.87
CA ARG A 361 -5.12 33.56 -12.58
C ARG A 361 -4.83 33.34 -11.09
N HIS A 362 -5.21 32.16 -10.60
CA HIS A 362 -4.99 31.74 -9.22
C HIS A 362 -3.50 31.85 -8.83
N ARG A 363 -3.23 32.54 -7.70
CA ARG A 363 -1.86 32.68 -7.14
C ARG A 363 -1.51 31.59 -6.12
N MET A 364 -2.53 30.91 -5.61
CA MET A 364 -2.44 29.65 -4.85
C MET A 364 -3.29 28.61 -5.58
N SER A 365 -2.84 27.36 -5.66
CA SER A 365 -3.60 26.33 -6.38
C SER A 365 -4.97 26.10 -5.74
N PRO A 366 -6.08 26.06 -6.52
CA PRO A 366 -7.42 25.88 -5.97
C PRO A 366 -7.65 24.50 -5.37
N PHE A 367 -6.83 23.51 -5.74
CA PHE A 367 -6.90 22.15 -5.18
C PHE A 367 -6.15 22.07 -3.84
N PRO A 368 -6.75 21.47 -2.79
CA PRO A 368 -6.06 21.23 -1.52
C PRO A 368 -4.86 20.29 -1.70
N LEU A 369 -3.99 20.25 -0.70
CA LEU A 369 -2.78 19.43 -0.71
C LEU A 369 -3.06 18.08 -0.04
N THR A 370 -3.38 17.07 -0.85
CA THR A 370 -3.80 15.74 -0.38
C THR A 370 -2.61 14.93 0.15
N SER A 371 -2.76 14.21 1.26
CA SER A 371 -1.72 13.28 1.73
C SER A 371 -1.53 12.11 0.75
N MET A 372 -0.33 11.53 0.73
CA MET A 372 -0.01 10.44 -0.20
C MET A 372 -0.95 9.22 -0.02
N ASP A 373 -1.20 8.82 1.22
CA ASP A 373 -2.07 7.68 1.53
C ASP A 373 -3.51 7.94 1.10
N LYS A 374 -4.03 9.16 1.33
CA LYS A 374 -5.37 9.55 0.88
C LYS A 374 -5.45 9.56 -0.65
N ALA A 375 -4.44 10.08 -1.34
CA ALA A 375 -4.40 10.06 -2.80
C ALA A 375 -4.41 8.62 -3.35
N PHE A 376 -3.63 7.73 -2.76
CA PHE A 376 -3.56 6.30 -3.13
C PHE A 376 -4.89 5.57 -2.86
N ILE A 377 -5.49 5.78 -1.69
CA ILE A 377 -6.79 5.21 -1.31
C ILE A 377 -7.88 5.70 -2.28
N THR A 378 -7.98 7.00 -2.52
CA THR A 378 -9.00 7.56 -3.43
C THR A 378 -8.83 7.08 -4.88
N VAL A 379 -7.60 6.85 -5.37
CA VAL A 379 -7.38 6.20 -6.67
C VAL A 379 -7.96 4.78 -6.67
N LEU A 380 -7.66 3.96 -5.66
CA LEU A 380 -8.17 2.59 -5.59
C LEU A 380 -9.68 2.54 -5.35
N GLU A 381 -10.27 3.44 -4.57
CA GLU A 381 -11.72 3.50 -4.33
C GLU A 381 -12.49 3.82 -5.62
N MET A 382 -12.09 4.88 -6.32
CA MET A 382 -12.81 5.38 -7.51
C MET A 382 -12.61 4.52 -8.75
N THR A 383 -11.54 3.70 -8.79
CA THR A 383 -11.22 2.79 -9.89
C THR A 383 -12.21 1.61 -9.97
N PRO A 384 -12.87 1.36 -11.12
CA PRO A 384 -13.72 0.18 -11.30
C PRO A 384 -12.90 -1.10 -11.49
N ILE A 385 -13.56 -2.26 -11.33
CA ILE A 385 -13.08 -3.52 -11.91
C ILE A 385 -13.76 -3.67 -13.28
N LEU A 386 -13.03 -4.06 -14.31
CA LEU A 386 -13.58 -4.20 -15.66
C LEU A 386 -14.40 -5.48 -15.83
N GLY A 387 -15.25 -5.45 -16.87
CA GLY A 387 -16.07 -6.57 -17.29
C GLY A 387 -15.26 -7.80 -17.71
N ILE A 388 -15.98 -8.89 -17.96
CA ILE A 388 -15.43 -10.20 -18.26
C ILE A 388 -15.31 -10.38 -19.79
N GLU A 389 -14.32 -11.15 -20.23
CA GLU A 389 -14.23 -11.71 -21.58
C GLU A 389 -13.78 -13.17 -21.55
N VAL A 390 -14.01 -13.91 -22.63
CA VAL A 390 -13.52 -15.29 -22.80
C VAL A 390 -12.32 -15.25 -23.74
N ILE A 391 -11.24 -15.94 -23.35
CA ILE A 391 -9.97 -16.00 -24.09
C ILE A 391 -9.49 -17.44 -24.23
N ASN A 392 -8.54 -17.69 -25.14
CA ASN A 392 -7.81 -18.95 -25.14
C ASN A 392 -6.87 -19.01 -23.93
N TYR A 393 -6.68 -20.19 -23.35
CA TYR A 393 -5.82 -20.36 -22.16
C TYR A 393 -4.38 -19.87 -22.38
N ARG A 394 -3.87 -19.89 -23.62
CA ARG A 394 -2.53 -19.39 -23.97
C ARG A 394 -2.37 -17.88 -23.78
N ASP A 395 -3.46 -17.13 -23.93
CA ASP A 395 -3.50 -15.67 -23.76
C ASP A 395 -3.76 -15.28 -22.28
N GLY A 396 -3.80 -16.27 -21.38
CA GLY A 396 -4.11 -16.13 -19.97
C GLY A 396 -2.99 -15.60 -19.08
N LEU A 397 -1.76 -15.43 -19.58
CA LEU A 397 -0.63 -14.99 -18.76
C LEU A 397 -0.87 -13.57 -18.22
N GLY A 398 -0.82 -13.39 -16.90
CA GLY A 398 -1.13 -12.13 -16.22
C GLY A 398 -2.63 -11.79 -16.11
N ARG A 399 -3.52 -12.65 -16.64
CA ARG A 399 -4.97 -12.48 -16.52
C ARG A 399 -5.48 -12.97 -15.17
N VAL A 400 -6.61 -12.43 -14.72
CA VAL A 400 -7.31 -12.89 -13.52
C VAL A 400 -8.57 -13.66 -13.91
N LEU A 401 -8.71 -14.88 -13.39
CA LEU A 401 -9.89 -15.72 -13.61
C LEU A 401 -11.16 -15.10 -13.03
N ALA A 402 -12.21 -15.01 -13.84
CA ALA A 402 -13.54 -14.53 -13.44
C ALA A 402 -14.50 -15.67 -13.04
N GLN A 403 -14.06 -16.92 -13.17
CA GLN A 403 -14.77 -18.16 -12.88
C GLN A 403 -13.86 -19.15 -12.12
N ASP A 404 -14.46 -20.11 -11.44
CA ASP A 404 -13.75 -21.31 -10.96
C ASP A 404 -13.53 -22.30 -12.12
N ILE A 405 -12.49 -23.13 -12.01
CA ILE A 405 -12.10 -24.14 -12.99
C ILE A 405 -12.10 -25.52 -12.32
N TYR A 406 -12.86 -26.45 -12.90
CA TYR A 406 -13.00 -27.81 -12.37
C TYR A 406 -12.37 -28.86 -13.29
N ALA A 407 -11.72 -29.86 -12.71
CA ALA A 407 -11.19 -30.99 -13.46
C ALA A 407 -12.32 -31.90 -13.98
N LYS A 408 -12.39 -32.10 -15.30
CA LYS A 408 -13.40 -32.98 -15.93
C LYS A 408 -13.03 -34.48 -15.86
N ASP A 409 -11.74 -34.77 -15.67
CA ASP A 409 -11.12 -36.10 -15.63
C ASP A 409 -10.20 -36.22 -14.40
N ASN A 410 -9.70 -37.42 -14.11
CA ASN A 410 -8.72 -37.67 -13.04
C ASN A 410 -7.28 -37.53 -13.57
N LEU A 411 -6.34 -37.14 -12.69
CA LEU A 411 -4.90 -37.20 -12.94
C LEU A 411 -4.20 -38.07 -11.86
N PRO A 412 -3.50 -39.15 -12.25
CA PRO A 412 -3.58 -39.80 -13.56
C PRO A 412 -4.98 -40.40 -13.79
N PRO A 413 -5.41 -40.60 -15.06
CA PRO A 413 -6.72 -41.18 -15.38
C PRO A 413 -6.77 -42.70 -15.26
N PHE A 414 -5.60 -43.36 -15.27
CA PHE A 414 -5.34 -44.77 -15.01
C PHE A 414 -4.33 -44.89 -13.85
N PRO A 415 -4.21 -46.04 -13.15
CA PRO A 415 -3.11 -46.23 -12.21
C PRO A 415 -1.81 -46.23 -13.01
N ALA A 416 -0.86 -45.34 -12.67
CA ALA A 416 0.33 -45.09 -13.47
C ALA A 416 1.61 -45.46 -12.70
N SER A 417 2.60 -46.03 -13.39
CA SER A 417 3.90 -46.30 -12.78
C SER A 417 4.65 -45.01 -12.43
N VAL A 418 5.33 -45.01 -11.29
CA VAL A 418 6.27 -43.95 -10.86
C VAL A 418 7.69 -44.23 -11.37
N LYS A 419 8.00 -45.49 -11.71
CA LYS A 419 9.34 -45.96 -12.10
C LYS A 419 9.34 -46.79 -13.40
N ASP A 420 10.50 -46.87 -14.02
CA ASP A 420 10.82 -47.89 -15.02
C ASP A 420 11.21 -49.20 -14.28
N GLY A 421 10.69 -50.33 -14.73
CA GLY A 421 10.83 -51.61 -14.03
C GLY A 421 9.70 -52.57 -14.35
N TYR A 422 9.12 -53.20 -13.33
CA TYR A 422 8.13 -54.26 -13.50
C TYR A 422 6.92 -54.07 -12.60
N ALA A 423 5.72 -54.16 -13.17
CA ALA A 423 4.48 -54.30 -12.42
C ALA A 423 4.37 -55.73 -11.88
N VAL A 424 4.28 -55.85 -10.56
CA VAL A 424 4.31 -57.12 -9.82
C VAL A 424 3.05 -57.29 -8.97
N ARG A 425 2.87 -58.50 -8.46
CA ARG A 425 1.98 -58.79 -7.34
C ARG A 425 2.82 -58.81 -6.07
N ALA A 426 2.64 -57.85 -5.17
CA ALA A 426 3.42 -57.75 -3.94
C ALA A 426 3.30 -59.00 -3.06
N ALA A 427 2.16 -59.69 -3.11
CA ALA A 427 1.91 -60.96 -2.43
C ALA A 427 2.76 -62.14 -2.94
N ASP A 428 3.36 -62.05 -4.13
CA ASP A 428 4.24 -63.11 -4.67
C ASP A 428 5.67 -62.99 -4.11
N GLY A 429 6.06 -61.80 -3.64
CA GLY A 429 7.38 -61.54 -3.04
C GLY A 429 8.57 -61.65 -4.01
N PRO A 430 9.81 -61.80 -3.48
CA PRO A 430 11.03 -61.98 -4.29
C PRO A 430 11.09 -63.28 -5.10
N GLY A 431 12.03 -63.34 -6.04
CA GLY A 431 12.35 -64.51 -6.86
C GLY A 431 11.96 -64.37 -8.33
N ASP A 432 12.07 -65.48 -9.04
CA ASP A 432 12.10 -65.53 -10.51
C ASP A 432 10.67 -65.51 -11.09
N ARG A 433 10.42 -64.71 -12.13
CA ARG A 433 9.08 -64.42 -12.68
C ARG A 433 9.09 -64.40 -14.20
N PHE A 434 7.99 -64.86 -14.81
CA PHE A 434 7.77 -64.76 -16.25
C PHE A 434 7.28 -63.36 -16.63
N ILE A 435 7.88 -62.75 -17.65
CA ILE A 435 7.47 -61.45 -18.19
C ILE A 435 6.40 -61.69 -19.26
N MET A 436 5.21 -61.11 -19.06
CA MET A 436 4.04 -61.27 -19.94
C MET A 436 3.93 -60.18 -21.01
N GLY A 437 5.07 -59.57 -21.37
CA GLY A 437 5.17 -58.40 -22.25
C GLY A 437 5.36 -57.07 -21.48
N GLU A 438 5.07 -55.97 -22.16
CA GLU A 438 5.31 -54.59 -21.70
C GLU A 438 4.02 -53.74 -21.70
N SER A 439 3.91 -52.84 -20.73
CA SER A 439 2.98 -51.69 -20.76
C SER A 439 3.77 -50.41 -21.05
N GLN A 440 3.42 -49.74 -22.16
CA GLN A 440 4.07 -48.53 -22.64
C GLN A 440 3.19 -47.30 -22.42
N ALA A 441 3.81 -46.14 -22.17
CA ALA A 441 3.10 -44.87 -22.09
C ALA A 441 2.28 -44.59 -23.36
N GLY A 442 0.98 -44.29 -23.19
CA GLY A 442 0.05 -44.03 -24.29
C GLY A 442 -0.74 -45.24 -24.80
N GLN A 443 -0.43 -46.46 -24.34
CA GLN A 443 -1.20 -47.68 -24.66
C GLN A 443 -1.78 -48.31 -23.39
N GLN A 444 -3.05 -48.72 -23.42
CA GLN A 444 -3.67 -49.43 -22.29
C GLN A 444 -3.35 -50.94 -22.39
N PRO A 445 -2.67 -51.54 -21.40
CA PRO A 445 -2.39 -52.98 -21.40
C PRO A 445 -3.69 -53.79 -21.35
N THR A 446 -3.74 -54.84 -22.17
CA THR A 446 -4.89 -55.76 -22.33
C THR A 446 -4.75 -57.05 -21.53
N HIS A 447 -3.52 -57.42 -21.15
CA HIS A 447 -3.23 -58.62 -20.36
C HIS A 447 -3.39 -58.37 -18.86
N THR A 448 -3.68 -59.45 -18.11
CA THR A 448 -3.77 -59.45 -16.65
C THR A 448 -2.59 -60.22 -16.07
N VAL A 449 -1.91 -59.65 -15.08
CA VAL A 449 -0.77 -60.27 -14.38
C VAL A 449 -1.28 -61.28 -13.36
N MET A 450 -0.98 -62.56 -13.58
CA MET A 450 -1.35 -63.67 -12.70
C MET A 450 -0.21 -63.97 -11.68
N PRO A 451 -0.47 -64.72 -10.59
CA PRO A 451 0.60 -65.19 -9.69
C PRO A 451 1.76 -65.88 -10.44
N GLY A 452 2.99 -65.49 -10.10
CA GLY A 452 4.23 -65.94 -10.76
C GLY A 452 4.62 -65.17 -12.03
N GLN A 453 3.80 -64.20 -12.46
CA GLN A 453 4.03 -63.36 -13.62
C GLN A 453 4.32 -61.91 -13.22
N VAL A 454 4.95 -61.17 -14.13
CA VAL A 454 5.12 -59.72 -14.10
C VAL A 454 4.90 -59.13 -15.49
N MET A 455 4.82 -57.81 -15.59
CA MET A 455 4.83 -57.08 -16.87
C MET A 455 5.84 -55.95 -16.78
N ARG A 456 6.66 -55.74 -17.82
CA ARG A 456 7.56 -54.59 -17.89
C ARG A 456 6.72 -53.31 -17.92
N VAL A 457 7.13 -52.28 -17.19
CA VAL A 457 6.48 -50.96 -17.19
C VAL A 457 7.53 -49.86 -17.32
N THR A 458 7.17 -48.81 -18.05
CA THR A 458 7.93 -47.55 -18.11
C THR A 458 7.31 -46.48 -17.21
N THR A 459 8.09 -45.48 -16.81
CA THR A 459 7.61 -44.36 -15.97
C THR A 459 6.44 -43.66 -16.66
N GLY A 460 5.29 -43.58 -15.96
CA GLY A 460 4.04 -43.02 -16.49
C GLY A 460 3.17 -43.97 -17.33
N ALA A 461 3.61 -45.21 -17.61
CA ALA A 461 2.78 -46.22 -18.26
C ALA A 461 1.64 -46.70 -17.34
N PRO A 462 0.50 -47.17 -17.89
CA PRO A 462 -0.58 -47.73 -17.08
C PRO A 462 -0.19 -49.07 -16.46
N ILE A 463 -0.57 -49.29 -15.20
CA ILE A 463 -0.42 -50.58 -14.53
C ILE A 463 -1.46 -51.58 -15.07
N PRO A 464 -1.06 -52.80 -15.47
CA PRO A 464 -1.99 -53.84 -15.92
C PRO A 464 -2.88 -54.35 -14.78
N CYS A 465 -4.04 -54.91 -15.12
CA CYS A 465 -4.88 -55.59 -14.15
C CYS A 465 -4.13 -56.75 -13.47
N GLY A 466 -4.43 -57.01 -12.20
CA GLY A 466 -3.84 -58.12 -11.43
C GLY A 466 -2.55 -57.79 -10.68
N ALA A 467 -1.78 -56.80 -11.14
CA ALA A 467 -0.65 -56.22 -10.42
C ALA A 467 -1.11 -55.18 -9.39
N ASP A 468 -0.36 -55.03 -8.29
CA ASP A 468 -0.67 -54.10 -7.18
C ASP A 468 0.55 -53.32 -6.65
N ALA A 469 1.74 -53.53 -7.20
CA ALA A 469 2.95 -52.77 -6.90
C ALA A 469 3.87 -52.69 -8.14
N VAL A 470 4.81 -51.75 -8.13
CA VAL A 470 5.95 -51.72 -9.07
C VAL A 470 7.24 -51.98 -8.31
N VAL A 471 8.16 -52.72 -8.94
CA VAL A 471 9.56 -52.84 -8.53
C VAL A 471 10.40 -52.15 -9.60
N GLN A 472 11.22 -51.19 -9.17
CA GLN A 472 12.15 -50.46 -10.05
C GLN A 472 13.19 -51.41 -10.67
N VAL A 473 13.65 -51.13 -11.89
CA VAL A 473 14.57 -52.02 -12.62
C VAL A 473 15.87 -52.32 -11.87
N GLU A 474 16.34 -51.37 -11.04
CA GLU A 474 17.55 -51.50 -10.23
C GLU A 474 17.45 -52.57 -9.12
N ASP A 475 16.23 -52.95 -8.72
CA ASP A 475 15.95 -54.02 -7.74
C ASP A 475 15.62 -55.36 -8.44
N THR A 476 16.14 -55.56 -9.66
CA THR A 476 15.92 -56.77 -10.45
C THR A 476 17.16 -57.27 -11.19
N GLU A 477 17.17 -58.55 -11.56
CA GLU A 477 18.20 -59.19 -12.37
C GLU A 477 17.53 -59.94 -13.54
N LEU A 478 17.87 -59.58 -14.79
CA LEU A 478 17.35 -60.26 -15.98
C LEU A 478 17.95 -61.68 -16.08
N LEU A 479 17.09 -62.69 -16.24
CA LEU A 479 17.50 -64.10 -16.26
C LEU A 479 17.45 -64.72 -17.67
N ARG A 480 16.48 -64.29 -18.49
CA ARG A 480 16.28 -64.84 -19.84
C ARG A 480 15.68 -63.80 -20.78
N GLU A 481 16.24 -63.75 -21.97
CA GLU A 481 15.81 -62.93 -23.12
C GLU A 481 15.55 -63.82 -24.34
N SER A 482 15.00 -63.25 -25.41
CA SER A 482 14.84 -63.91 -26.71
C SER A 482 16.19 -64.14 -27.41
N GLU A 483 16.24 -65.08 -28.37
CA GLU A 483 17.49 -65.41 -29.10
C GLU A 483 18.08 -64.24 -29.92
N ASP A 484 17.27 -63.19 -30.17
CA ASP A 484 17.67 -61.95 -30.85
C ASP A 484 17.86 -60.75 -29.89
N GLY A 485 17.68 -60.94 -28.59
CA GLY A 485 17.82 -59.89 -27.56
C GLY A 485 16.76 -58.78 -27.62
N THR A 486 15.61 -59.02 -28.27
CA THR A 486 14.54 -58.02 -28.42
C THR A 486 13.45 -58.08 -27.34
N GLU A 487 13.21 -59.25 -26.72
CA GLU A 487 12.20 -59.44 -25.68
C GLU A 487 12.82 -60.00 -24.38
N GLU A 488 12.48 -59.39 -23.25
CA GLU A 488 12.80 -59.92 -21.92
C GLU A 488 11.74 -60.97 -21.54
N LEU A 489 12.17 -62.18 -21.14
CA LEU A 489 11.28 -63.32 -20.91
C LEU A 489 11.16 -63.72 -19.44
N GLU A 490 12.26 -63.67 -18.67
CA GLU A 490 12.28 -63.96 -17.23
C GLU A 490 13.17 -63.00 -16.45
N VAL A 491 12.70 -62.56 -15.29
CA VAL A 491 13.40 -61.64 -14.39
C VAL A 491 13.32 -62.12 -12.94
N ARG A 492 14.39 -61.91 -12.17
CA ARG A 492 14.42 -62.07 -10.72
C ARG A 492 14.05 -60.77 -10.05
N ILE A 493 12.99 -60.80 -9.25
CA ILE A 493 12.63 -59.72 -8.33
C ILE A 493 13.48 -59.87 -7.06
N MET A 494 14.35 -58.90 -6.76
CA MET A 494 15.30 -59.02 -5.64
C MET A 494 14.67 -58.63 -4.28
N VAL A 495 13.61 -57.83 -4.29
CA VAL A 495 13.03 -57.17 -3.10
C VAL A 495 11.57 -57.53 -2.84
N GLN A 496 11.16 -57.48 -1.57
CA GLN A 496 9.77 -57.62 -1.17
C GLN A 496 9.03 -56.28 -1.36
N ALA A 497 8.34 -56.14 -2.49
CA ALA A 497 7.48 -54.99 -2.77
C ALA A 497 6.35 -54.84 -1.73
N ARG A 498 5.84 -53.62 -1.56
CA ARG A 498 4.64 -53.33 -0.74
C ARG A 498 3.43 -53.06 -1.65
N PRO A 499 2.20 -53.47 -1.30
CA PRO A 499 1.01 -53.08 -2.06
C PRO A 499 0.90 -51.55 -2.18
N GLY A 500 0.67 -51.04 -3.39
CA GLY A 500 0.64 -49.62 -3.73
C GLY A 500 2.02 -48.96 -3.90
N GLN A 501 3.13 -49.69 -3.76
CA GLN A 501 4.47 -49.14 -4.00
C GLN A 501 4.66 -48.70 -5.45
N ASP A 502 5.28 -47.54 -5.64
CA ASP A 502 5.70 -46.97 -6.93
C ASP A 502 4.59 -46.90 -7.99
N ILE A 503 3.33 -46.77 -7.53
CA ILE A 503 2.13 -46.54 -8.34
C ILE A 503 1.47 -45.24 -7.89
N ARG A 504 1.08 -44.39 -8.85
CA ARG A 504 0.11 -43.28 -8.65
C ARG A 504 -1.29 -43.81 -9.01
N PRO A 505 -2.22 -44.00 -8.03
CA PRO A 505 -3.58 -44.42 -8.31
C PRO A 505 -4.38 -43.41 -9.15
N ILE A 506 -5.53 -43.84 -9.68
CA ILE A 506 -6.44 -42.94 -10.40
C ILE A 506 -6.83 -41.76 -9.52
N GLY A 507 -6.60 -40.54 -10.00
CA GLY A 507 -6.93 -39.31 -9.26
C GLY A 507 -6.08 -39.06 -8.02
N HIS A 508 -4.81 -39.48 -8.05
CA HIS A 508 -3.82 -39.20 -7.01
C HIS A 508 -3.46 -37.71 -6.93
N ASP A 509 -3.24 -37.06 -8.07
CA ASP A 509 -2.77 -35.68 -8.17
C ASP A 509 -3.93 -34.69 -8.33
N ILE A 510 -4.96 -35.06 -9.11
CA ILE A 510 -6.18 -34.26 -9.33
C ILE A 510 -7.39 -35.21 -9.48
N ARG A 511 -8.51 -34.91 -8.81
CA ARG A 511 -9.75 -35.70 -8.92
C ARG A 511 -10.75 -35.05 -9.86
N ARG A 512 -11.50 -35.87 -10.59
CA ARG A 512 -12.66 -35.42 -11.37
C ARG A 512 -13.68 -34.72 -10.45
N GLY A 513 -14.04 -33.49 -10.80
CA GLY A 513 -14.92 -32.61 -10.02
C GLY A 513 -14.19 -31.70 -9.02
N GLU A 514 -12.87 -31.81 -8.88
CA GLU A 514 -12.05 -30.94 -8.03
C GLU A 514 -11.87 -29.55 -8.65
N CYS A 515 -11.92 -28.50 -7.83
CA CYS A 515 -11.63 -27.13 -8.25
C CYS A 515 -10.11 -26.93 -8.28
N VAL A 516 -9.53 -26.83 -9.48
CA VAL A 516 -8.07 -26.75 -9.66
C VAL A 516 -7.55 -25.31 -9.69
N LEU A 517 -8.38 -24.35 -10.07
CA LEU A 517 -8.09 -22.92 -10.02
C LEU A 517 -9.35 -22.16 -9.61
N ALA A 518 -9.22 -21.25 -8.66
CA ALA A 518 -10.33 -20.45 -8.15
C ALA A 518 -10.51 -19.15 -8.94
N LYS A 519 -11.73 -18.62 -8.92
CA LYS A 519 -12.02 -17.23 -9.29
C LYS A 519 -11.16 -16.27 -8.48
N GLY A 520 -10.58 -15.28 -9.14
CA GLY A 520 -9.65 -14.32 -8.54
C GLY A 520 -8.18 -14.74 -8.58
N THR A 521 -7.85 -15.96 -9.01
CA THR A 521 -6.45 -16.33 -9.29
C THR A 521 -5.90 -15.53 -10.46
N HIS A 522 -4.79 -14.83 -10.21
CA HIS A 522 -3.95 -14.16 -11.20
C HIS A 522 -2.96 -15.18 -11.78
N MET A 523 -3.05 -15.45 -13.08
CA MET A 523 -2.44 -16.63 -13.70
C MET A 523 -0.98 -16.40 -14.15
N GLY A 524 -0.07 -17.23 -13.65
CA GLY A 524 1.28 -17.41 -14.15
C GLY A 524 1.41 -18.67 -15.03
N PRO A 525 2.64 -19.07 -15.39
CA PRO A 525 2.88 -20.21 -16.27
C PRO A 525 2.35 -21.55 -15.73
N SER A 526 2.37 -21.74 -14.41
CA SER A 526 1.85 -22.94 -13.74
C SER A 526 0.35 -23.10 -13.94
N GLU A 527 -0.40 -22.00 -13.83
CA GLU A 527 -1.85 -21.97 -13.98
C GLU A 527 -2.24 -22.25 -15.44
N ILE A 528 -1.48 -21.72 -16.41
CA ILE A 528 -1.65 -22.04 -17.84
C ILE A 528 -1.37 -23.53 -18.13
N GLY A 529 -0.36 -24.11 -17.48
CA GLY A 529 -0.09 -25.55 -17.52
C GLY A 529 -1.22 -26.39 -16.91
N LEU A 530 -1.82 -25.92 -15.82
CA LEU A 530 -2.92 -26.59 -15.13
C LEU A 530 -4.23 -26.55 -15.95
N LEU A 531 -4.53 -25.41 -16.60
CA LEU A 531 -5.62 -25.29 -17.58
C LEU A 531 -5.46 -26.28 -18.75
N ALA A 532 -4.24 -26.41 -19.28
CA ALA A 532 -3.92 -27.41 -20.31
C ALA A 532 -4.11 -28.85 -19.79
N THR A 533 -3.69 -29.11 -18.54
CA THR A 533 -3.75 -30.43 -17.88
C THR A 533 -5.19 -30.92 -17.70
N VAL A 534 -6.12 -30.06 -17.26
CA VAL A 534 -7.56 -30.41 -17.21
C VAL A 534 -8.26 -30.26 -18.57
N GLY A 535 -7.54 -29.83 -19.61
CA GLY A 535 -8.05 -29.61 -20.95
C GLY A 535 -9.20 -28.61 -21.00
N VAL A 536 -9.06 -27.48 -20.30
CA VAL A 536 -9.97 -26.32 -20.34
C VAL A 536 -9.26 -25.22 -21.12
N THR A 537 -9.53 -25.19 -22.43
CA THR A 537 -8.77 -24.36 -23.39
C THR A 537 -9.31 -22.95 -23.58
N GLU A 538 -10.50 -22.66 -23.08
CA GLU A 538 -11.09 -21.32 -23.03
C GLU A 538 -11.54 -21.00 -21.62
N VAL A 539 -11.29 -19.76 -21.17
CA VAL A 539 -11.52 -19.31 -19.80
C VAL A 539 -12.10 -17.90 -19.75
N SER A 540 -13.05 -17.68 -18.84
CA SER A 540 -13.57 -16.36 -18.52
C SER A 540 -12.59 -15.61 -17.61
N VAL A 541 -12.13 -14.44 -18.05
CA VAL A 541 -11.18 -13.58 -17.33
C VAL A 541 -11.67 -12.15 -17.26
N HIS A 542 -11.12 -11.36 -16.34
CA HIS A 542 -11.29 -9.90 -16.37
C HIS A 542 -10.53 -9.29 -17.55
N LYS A 543 -11.13 -8.26 -18.16
CA LYS A 543 -10.53 -7.47 -19.24
C LYS A 543 -9.31 -6.70 -18.76
N PHE A 544 -8.27 -6.64 -19.59
CA PHE A 544 -7.21 -5.65 -19.42
C PHE A 544 -7.74 -4.25 -19.77
N PRO A 545 -7.41 -3.20 -18.99
CA PRO A 545 -7.70 -1.82 -19.36
C PRO A 545 -6.92 -1.40 -20.61
N VAL A 546 -7.60 -0.73 -21.55
CA VAL A 546 -6.91 -0.01 -22.63
C VAL A 546 -6.46 1.36 -22.12
N VAL A 547 -5.20 1.73 -22.36
CA VAL A 547 -4.59 2.93 -21.78
C VAL A 547 -4.07 3.90 -22.84
N ALA A 548 -4.66 5.08 -22.94
CA ALA A 548 -4.21 6.15 -23.83
C ALA A 548 -3.18 7.06 -23.15
N VAL A 549 -2.14 7.47 -23.87
CA VAL A 549 -1.05 8.32 -23.37
C VAL A 549 -0.77 9.49 -24.32
N MET A 550 -0.78 10.71 -23.77
CA MET A 550 -0.40 11.97 -24.44
C MET A 550 0.63 12.75 -23.61
N SER A 551 1.51 13.50 -24.28
CA SER A 551 2.32 14.54 -23.63
C SER A 551 1.79 15.93 -24.01
N THR A 552 1.86 16.89 -23.09
CA THR A 552 1.37 18.26 -23.28
C THR A 552 2.50 19.25 -23.02
N GLY A 553 2.82 20.11 -24.00
CA GLY A 553 3.87 21.13 -23.84
C GLY A 553 4.25 21.78 -25.16
N ASN A 554 4.12 23.11 -25.25
CA ASN A 554 4.60 23.88 -26.42
C ASN A 554 6.13 23.79 -26.63
N GLU A 555 6.90 23.38 -25.63
CA GLU A 555 8.34 23.11 -25.72
C GLU A 555 8.67 21.76 -26.36
N LEU A 556 7.70 20.87 -26.53
CA LEU A 556 7.94 19.50 -26.95
C LEU A 556 8.15 19.37 -28.48
N LEU A 557 8.85 18.30 -28.83
CA LEU A 557 9.09 17.72 -30.15
C LEU A 557 9.10 16.17 -30.00
N ASN A 558 8.90 15.42 -31.08
CA ASN A 558 8.96 13.96 -31.02
C ASN A 558 10.40 13.46 -30.86
N PRO A 559 10.62 12.20 -30.43
CA PRO A 559 11.95 11.59 -30.36
C PRO A 559 12.74 11.66 -31.68
N GLU A 560 12.05 11.60 -32.82
CA GLU A 560 12.59 11.59 -34.17
C GLU A 560 12.99 12.98 -34.70
N ASP A 561 12.45 14.05 -34.11
CA ASP A 561 12.64 15.44 -34.56
C ASP A 561 14.02 16.00 -34.12
N ASP A 562 14.60 16.90 -34.92
CA ASP A 562 15.81 17.64 -34.52
C ASP A 562 15.54 18.77 -33.51
N LEU A 563 16.54 19.09 -32.67
CA LEU A 563 16.39 20.10 -31.63
C LEU A 563 16.45 21.52 -32.19
N HIS A 564 15.52 22.36 -31.73
CA HIS A 564 15.38 23.77 -32.08
C HIS A 564 15.48 24.64 -30.80
N PRO A 565 15.78 25.96 -30.91
CA PRO A 565 15.88 26.83 -29.74
C PRO A 565 14.61 26.82 -28.88
N GLY A 566 14.76 26.58 -27.58
CA GLY A 566 13.64 26.49 -26.64
C GLY A 566 12.81 25.20 -26.72
N LYS A 567 13.27 24.18 -27.46
CA LYS A 567 12.59 22.88 -27.61
C LYS A 567 13.34 21.73 -26.92
N ILE A 568 12.61 20.71 -26.51
CA ILE A 568 13.12 19.42 -26.01
C ILE A 568 12.33 18.26 -26.61
N ARG A 569 12.92 17.05 -26.65
CA ARG A 569 12.22 15.83 -27.09
C ARG A 569 11.35 15.26 -25.97
N ASP A 570 10.13 14.87 -26.31
CA ASP A 570 9.20 14.16 -25.44
C ASP A 570 9.75 12.77 -25.11
N SER A 571 10.12 12.57 -23.84
CA SER A 571 10.56 11.28 -23.31
C SER A 571 9.53 10.65 -22.37
N ASN A 572 8.51 11.40 -21.95
CA ASN A 572 7.53 10.95 -20.96
C ASN A 572 6.55 9.97 -21.57
N ARG A 573 6.02 10.29 -22.77
CA ARG A 573 5.09 9.41 -23.50
C ARG A 573 5.70 8.03 -23.75
N SER A 574 6.93 7.98 -24.27
CA SER A 574 7.66 6.73 -24.50
C SER A 574 7.92 5.96 -23.21
N THR A 575 8.37 6.64 -22.14
CA THR A 575 8.62 6.00 -20.83
C THR A 575 7.33 5.40 -20.25
N LEU A 576 6.24 6.17 -20.24
CA LEU A 576 4.94 5.75 -19.71
C LEU A 576 4.37 4.58 -20.50
N LEU A 577 4.36 4.67 -21.84
CA LEU A 577 3.92 3.57 -22.72
C LEU A 577 4.68 2.27 -22.42
N SER A 578 6.02 2.32 -22.31
CA SER A 578 6.82 1.14 -21.98
C SER A 578 6.52 0.57 -20.59
N THR A 579 6.37 1.41 -19.55
CA THR A 579 6.00 0.93 -18.19
C THR A 579 4.62 0.27 -18.17
N ILE A 580 3.68 0.73 -18.99
CA ILE A 580 2.33 0.13 -19.10
C ILE A 580 2.39 -1.20 -19.87
N GLN A 581 3.20 -1.28 -20.93
CA GLN A 581 3.44 -2.48 -21.72
C GLN A 581 4.22 -3.56 -20.96
N GLU A 582 5.14 -3.19 -20.06
CA GLU A 582 5.86 -4.12 -19.17
C GLU A 582 4.91 -4.90 -18.25
N HIS A 583 3.75 -4.32 -17.91
CA HIS A 583 2.67 -4.98 -17.19
C HIS A 583 1.62 -5.67 -18.09
N GLY A 584 1.86 -5.74 -19.41
CA GLY A 584 1.02 -6.47 -20.37
C GLY A 584 -0.22 -5.73 -20.87
N TYR A 585 -0.44 -4.47 -20.47
CA TYR A 585 -1.66 -3.74 -20.84
C TYR A 585 -1.58 -3.15 -22.27
N PRO A 586 -2.69 -3.18 -23.04
CA PRO A 586 -2.75 -2.56 -24.37
C PRO A 586 -2.75 -1.03 -24.29
N THR A 587 -1.86 -0.40 -25.07
CA THR A 587 -1.65 1.05 -25.06
C THR A 587 -2.04 1.76 -26.35
N ILE A 588 -2.50 3.01 -26.24
CA ILE A 588 -2.75 3.93 -27.36
C ILE A 588 -1.85 5.16 -27.20
N ASN A 589 -1.13 5.51 -28.27
CA ASN A 589 -0.30 6.71 -28.35
C ASN A 589 -1.14 7.84 -29.00
N LEU A 590 -1.42 8.91 -28.26
CA LEU A 590 -2.18 10.09 -28.71
C LEU A 590 -1.27 11.27 -29.13
N GLY A 591 0.05 11.08 -29.19
CA GLY A 591 0.97 12.12 -29.66
C GLY A 591 1.35 13.18 -28.61
N ILE A 592 1.80 14.31 -29.15
CA ILE A 592 2.09 15.55 -28.42
C ILE A 592 0.96 16.53 -28.70
N VAL A 593 0.45 17.19 -27.66
CA VAL A 593 -0.64 18.15 -27.73
C VAL A 593 -0.13 19.52 -27.26
N GLY A 594 -0.47 20.58 -27.99
CA GLY A 594 -0.06 21.94 -27.65
C GLY A 594 -0.78 22.47 -26.42
N ASP A 595 -0.19 23.45 -25.71
CA ASP A 595 -0.89 24.09 -24.59
C ASP A 595 -1.92 25.11 -25.11
N ASN A 596 -3.06 24.61 -25.58
CA ASN A 596 -4.28 25.37 -25.82
C ASN A 596 -5.51 24.49 -25.47
N PRO A 597 -6.64 25.07 -25.04
CA PRO A 597 -7.76 24.27 -24.55
C PRO A 597 -8.45 23.41 -25.61
N ASP A 598 -8.54 23.86 -26.87
CA ASP A 598 -9.24 23.15 -27.95
C ASP A 598 -8.53 21.84 -28.34
N ASP A 599 -7.21 21.89 -28.55
CA ASP A 599 -6.41 20.69 -28.86
C ASP A 599 -6.42 19.69 -27.68
N LEU A 600 -6.35 20.19 -26.44
CA LEU A 600 -6.45 19.36 -25.23
C LEU A 600 -7.81 18.66 -25.14
N LEU A 601 -8.91 19.39 -25.35
CA LEU A 601 -10.27 18.86 -25.32
C LEU A 601 -10.48 17.79 -26.41
N SER A 602 -9.99 18.06 -27.63
CA SER A 602 -10.03 17.13 -28.76
C SER A 602 -9.29 15.82 -28.47
N ALA A 603 -8.04 15.90 -27.99
CA ALA A 603 -7.23 14.73 -27.65
C ALA A 603 -7.81 13.92 -26.47
N LEU A 604 -8.40 14.60 -25.47
CA LEU A 604 -9.07 13.92 -24.35
C LEU A 604 -10.34 13.20 -24.80
N HIS A 605 -11.17 13.80 -25.68
CA HIS A 605 -12.30 13.11 -26.29
C HIS A 605 -11.88 11.90 -27.12
N GLU A 606 -10.80 12.00 -27.90
CA GLU A 606 -10.25 10.86 -28.63
C GLU A 606 -9.85 9.73 -27.66
N GLY A 607 -9.08 10.06 -26.61
CA GLY A 607 -8.69 9.11 -25.56
C GLY A 607 -9.87 8.43 -24.88
N ILE A 608 -10.87 9.21 -24.46
CA ILE A 608 -12.13 8.72 -23.85
C ILE A 608 -12.87 7.73 -24.76
N SER A 609 -12.90 8.00 -26.07
CA SER A 609 -13.59 7.15 -27.04
C SER A 609 -12.86 5.84 -27.36
N ARG A 610 -11.54 5.76 -27.09
CA ARG A 610 -10.67 4.63 -27.48
C ARG A 610 -10.08 3.82 -26.33
N ALA A 611 -10.06 4.36 -25.11
CA ALA A 611 -9.37 3.79 -23.95
C ALA A 611 -10.22 3.88 -22.67
N ASP A 612 -9.88 3.11 -21.64
CA ASP A 612 -10.53 3.12 -20.32
C ASP A 612 -9.80 4.03 -19.32
N VAL A 613 -8.50 4.22 -19.55
CA VAL A 613 -7.65 5.15 -18.80
C VAL A 613 -6.96 6.10 -19.78
N ILE A 614 -6.97 7.38 -19.46
CA ILE A 614 -6.21 8.41 -20.17
C ILE A 614 -5.12 8.93 -19.23
N ILE A 615 -3.89 9.01 -19.75
CA ILE A 615 -2.73 9.53 -19.03
C ILE A 615 -2.18 10.71 -19.81
N THR A 616 -2.01 11.85 -19.12
CA THR A 616 -1.28 12.99 -19.67
C THR A 616 0.03 13.22 -18.93
N SER A 617 0.98 13.92 -19.55
CA SER A 617 2.17 14.43 -18.86
C SER A 617 2.49 15.86 -19.27
N GLY A 618 2.52 16.77 -18.30
CA GLY A 618 2.64 18.22 -18.51
C GLY A 618 1.36 18.97 -18.09
N GLY A 619 1.31 20.30 -18.30
CA GLY A 619 0.06 21.09 -18.17
C GLY A 619 -0.66 21.14 -16.81
N VAL A 620 -0.04 20.68 -15.70
CA VAL A 620 -0.72 20.45 -14.41
C VAL A 620 -0.22 21.30 -13.22
N SER A 621 0.70 22.24 -13.40
CA SER A 621 1.33 22.98 -12.29
C SER A 621 0.51 24.25 -11.90
N MET A 622 1.14 25.42 -11.96
CA MET A 622 0.57 26.77 -11.78
C MET A 622 1.06 27.73 -12.88
N GLY A 623 1.50 27.17 -14.01
CA GLY A 623 1.96 27.89 -15.19
C GLY A 623 0.82 28.62 -15.90
N GLU A 624 1.20 29.58 -16.74
CA GLU A 624 0.24 30.42 -17.46
C GLU A 624 -0.59 29.64 -18.50
N LYS A 625 -0.06 28.51 -18.98
CA LYS A 625 -0.67 27.64 -19.97
C LYS A 625 -1.08 26.26 -19.42
N ASP A 626 -1.14 26.09 -18.10
CA ASP A 626 -1.54 24.82 -17.45
C ASP A 626 -3.08 24.62 -17.49
N TYR A 627 -3.64 24.65 -18.71
CA TYR A 627 -5.08 24.66 -18.96
C TYR A 627 -5.76 23.31 -18.68
N LEU A 628 -5.01 22.21 -18.63
CA LEU A 628 -5.58 20.85 -18.57
C LEU A 628 -6.55 20.65 -17.40
N LYS A 629 -6.26 21.25 -16.23
CA LYS A 629 -7.16 21.20 -15.06
C LYS A 629 -8.47 21.94 -15.28
N GLN A 630 -8.46 22.99 -16.10
CA GLN A 630 -9.65 23.75 -16.48
C GLN A 630 -10.45 23.00 -17.55
N VAL A 631 -9.80 22.38 -18.55
CA VAL A 631 -10.46 21.55 -19.56
C VAL A 631 -11.17 20.34 -18.92
N LEU A 632 -10.53 19.69 -17.95
CA LEU A 632 -11.12 18.56 -17.22
C LEU A 632 -12.40 18.95 -16.46
N ASP A 633 -12.38 20.09 -15.75
CA ASP A 633 -13.49 20.56 -14.90
C ASP A 633 -14.60 21.24 -15.73
N ILE A 634 -14.23 22.18 -16.60
CA ILE A 634 -15.15 23.07 -17.31
C ILE A 634 -15.73 22.44 -18.59
N ASP A 635 -14.92 21.73 -19.38
CA ASP A 635 -15.35 21.23 -20.70
C ASP A 635 -15.79 19.76 -20.67
N LEU A 636 -15.04 18.91 -19.95
CA LEU A 636 -15.32 17.48 -19.83
C LEU A 636 -16.21 17.12 -18.63
N HIS A 637 -16.44 18.08 -17.71
CA HIS A 637 -17.18 17.89 -16.46
C HIS A 637 -16.68 16.68 -15.62
N ALA A 638 -15.38 16.39 -15.70
CA ALA A 638 -14.74 15.28 -15.00
C ALA A 638 -14.50 15.64 -13.53
N GLN A 639 -14.90 14.73 -12.62
CA GLN A 639 -14.71 14.92 -11.19
C GLN A 639 -13.23 14.82 -10.84
N ILE A 640 -12.55 15.95 -10.60
CA ILE A 640 -11.17 15.98 -10.11
C ILE A 640 -11.15 15.68 -8.60
N HIS A 641 -10.66 14.49 -8.24
CA HIS A 641 -10.61 14.02 -6.84
C HIS A 641 -9.45 14.64 -6.05
N PHE A 642 -8.32 14.89 -6.72
CA PHE A 642 -7.23 15.72 -6.20
C PHE A 642 -6.44 16.33 -7.35
N GLY A 643 -5.92 17.54 -7.12
CA GLY A 643 -5.02 18.24 -8.06
C GLY A 643 -3.61 18.49 -7.54
N ARG A 644 -3.30 18.09 -6.29
CA ARG A 644 -1.96 18.14 -5.69
C ARG A 644 -1.80 17.04 -4.64
N VAL A 645 -0.59 16.48 -4.53
CA VAL A 645 -0.25 15.45 -3.53
C VAL A 645 1.00 15.85 -2.73
N PHE A 646 0.98 15.61 -1.43
CA PHE A 646 2.10 15.86 -0.52
C PHE A 646 3.21 14.80 -0.66
N MET A 647 3.96 14.88 -1.77
CA MET A 647 4.99 13.91 -2.15
C MET A 647 6.15 14.55 -2.92
N LYS A 648 7.29 13.85 -2.97
CA LYS A 648 8.47 14.22 -3.76
C LYS A 648 9.03 13.01 -4.51
N PRO A 649 9.31 13.09 -5.83
CA PRO A 649 8.66 14.00 -6.78
C PRO A 649 7.14 13.73 -6.84
N GLY A 650 6.37 14.54 -7.58
CA GLY A 650 4.94 14.29 -7.81
C GLY A 650 3.94 15.35 -7.33
N LEU A 651 4.40 16.49 -6.78
CA LEU A 651 3.52 17.51 -6.18
C LEU A 651 2.25 17.91 -6.99
N PRO A 652 2.28 18.16 -8.32
CA PRO A 652 1.10 18.59 -9.07
C PRO A 652 0.26 17.44 -9.66
N THR A 653 0.55 16.18 -9.29
CA THR A 653 -0.18 15.00 -9.80
C THR A 653 -1.68 15.15 -9.53
N THR A 654 -2.46 14.83 -10.56
CA THR A 654 -3.90 15.09 -10.59
C THR A 654 -4.63 13.85 -11.05
N PHE A 655 -5.73 13.50 -10.38
CA PHE A 655 -6.56 12.34 -10.69
C PHE A 655 -8.03 12.77 -10.79
N ALA A 656 -8.68 12.34 -11.87
CA ALA A 656 -10.08 12.62 -12.15
C ALA A 656 -10.82 11.40 -12.71
N THR A 657 -12.14 11.41 -12.62
CA THR A 657 -13.01 10.41 -13.26
C THR A 657 -14.10 11.08 -14.07
N ALA A 658 -14.37 10.55 -15.27
CA ALA A 658 -15.51 10.95 -16.11
C ALA A 658 -16.42 9.73 -16.31
N ASP A 659 -17.70 9.86 -15.95
CA ASP A 659 -18.70 8.80 -16.13
C ASP A 659 -19.50 9.09 -17.42
N ILE A 660 -19.20 8.35 -18.49
CA ILE A 660 -19.67 8.62 -19.86
C ILE A 660 -20.34 7.35 -20.40
N ASP A 661 -21.56 7.49 -20.93
CA ASP A 661 -22.40 6.37 -21.42
C ASP A 661 -22.55 5.20 -20.41
N GLY A 662 -22.49 5.50 -19.11
CA GLY A 662 -22.55 4.53 -18.02
C GLY A 662 -21.22 3.83 -17.71
N ALA A 663 -20.14 4.14 -18.44
CA ALA A 663 -18.79 3.63 -18.19
C ALA A 663 -17.91 4.68 -17.50
N ARG A 664 -17.25 4.30 -16.41
CA ARG A 664 -16.27 5.15 -15.72
C ARG A 664 -14.93 5.13 -16.44
N LYS A 665 -14.48 6.29 -16.91
CA LYS A 665 -13.15 6.52 -17.46
C LYS A 665 -12.26 7.18 -16.40
N LEU A 666 -11.00 6.73 -16.29
CA LEU A 666 -10.02 7.29 -15.37
C LEU A 666 -9.09 8.25 -16.10
N ILE A 667 -8.76 9.39 -15.48
CA ILE A 667 -7.83 10.37 -16.05
C ILE A 667 -6.72 10.67 -15.03
N PHE A 668 -5.49 10.34 -15.39
CA PHE A 668 -4.29 10.64 -14.61
C PHE A 668 -3.47 11.71 -15.31
N ALA A 669 -3.52 12.93 -14.79
CA ALA A 669 -2.74 14.04 -15.32
C ALA A 669 -1.45 14.19 -14.50
N LEU A 670 -0.35 13.68 -15.07
CA LEU A 670 0.93 13.50 -14.41
C LEU A 670 1.87 14.71 -14.61
N PRO A 671 2.85 14.95 -13.72
CA PRO A 671 3.76 16.08 -13.87
C PRO A 671 4.70 15.90 -15.07
N GLY A 672 4.95 16.97 -15.83
CA GLY A 672 5.82 16.96 -17.02
C GLY A 672 7.32 16.73 -16.76
N ASN A 673 7.78 16.81 -15.50
CA ASN A 673 9.16 16.46 -15.13
C ASN A 673 9.36 14.93 -15.26
N PRO A 674 10.25 14.41 -16.14
CA PRO A 674 10.26 13.00 -16.53
C PRO A 674 10.26 11.97 -15.39
N VAL A 675 11.10 12.17 -14.37
CA VAL A 675 11.14 11.29 -13.18
C VAL A 675 9.79 11.28 -12.47
N SER A 676 9.14 12.44 -12.37
CA SER A 676 7.86 12.59 -11.68
C SER A 676 6.76 11.79 -12.38
N ALA A 677 6.76 11.79 -13.72
CA ALA A 677 5.81 11.01 -14.51
C ALA A 677 5.94 9.50 -14.22
N VAL A 678 7.14 8.92 -14.32
CA VAL A 678 7.32 7.47 -14.08
C VAL A 678 7.17 7.08 -12.60
N VAL A 679 7.57 7.92 -11.63
CA VAL A 679 7.30 7.69 -10.20
C VAL A 679 5.80 7.67 -9.91
N THR A 680 5.04 8.64 -10.42
CA THR A 680 3.59 8.76 -10.16
C THR A 680 2.76 7.75 -10.95
N CYS A 681 3.22 7.34 -12.13
CA CYS A 681 2.70 6.17 -12.85
C CYS A 681 2.82 4.90 -12.00
N ASN A 682 4.01 4.60 -11.49
CA ASN A 682 4.23 3.44 -10.62
C ASN A 682 3.37 3.48 -9.35
N LEU A 683 3.26 4.63 -8.69
CA LEU A 683 2.54 4.76 -7.41
C LEU A 683 1.02 4.79 -7.53
N PHE A 684 0.44 5.31 -8.62
CA PHE A 684 -1.01 5.48 -8.75
C PHE A 684 -1.61 4.71 -9.93
N VAL A 685 -1.00 4.82 -11.12
CA VAL A 685 -1.56 4.24 -12.34
C VAL A 685 -1.47 2.72 -12.30
N ILE A 686 -0.29 2.15 -12.01
CA ILE A 686 -0.12 0.69 -12.03
C ILE A 686 -1.04 -0.04 -11.02
N PRO A 687 -1.23 0.43 -9.77
CA PRO A 687 -2.25 -0.11 -8.87
C PRO A 687 -3.68 0.04 -9.39
N ALA A 688 -4.02 1.16 -10.04
CA ALA A 688 -5.34 1.31 -10.67
C ALA A 688 -5.56 0.28 -11.79
N LEU A 689 -4.59 0.13 -12.71
CA LEU A 689 -4.66 -0.86 -13.80
C LEU A 689 -4.77 -2.30 -13.25
N ARG A 690 -4.03 -2.62 -12.17
CA ARG A 690 -4.12 -3.92 -11.47
C ARG A 690 -5.52 -4.18 -10.91
N LYS A 691 -6.19 -3.17 -10.36
CA LYS A 691 -7.59 -3.28 -9.90
C LYS A 691 -8.55 -3.44 -11.09
N MET A 692 -8.33 -2.71 -12.18
CA MET A 692 -9.17 -2.79 -13.39
C MET A 692 -9.16 -4.19 -14.00
N GLN A 693 -8.00 -4.86 -14.04
CA GLN A 693 -7.91 -6.27 -14.46
C GLN A 693 -8.33 -7.30 -13.37
N GLY A 694 -8.91 -6.86 -12.25
CA GLY A 694 -9.51 -7.72 -11.24
C GLY A 694 -8.55 -8.33 -10.21
N ILE A 695 -7.30 -7.88 -10.08
CA ILE A 695 -6.43 -8.36 -8.98
C ILE A 695 -7.05 -7.93 -7.63
N LEU A 696 -7.26 -8.91 -6.75
CA LEU A 696 -7.91 -8.75 -5.44
C LEU A 696 -7.14 -7.81 -4.50
N ASP A 697 -5.81 -7.91 -4.48
CA ASP A 697 -4.93 -6.94 -3.81
C ASP A 697 -4.04 -6.25 -4.87
N PRO A 698 -4.48 -5.09 -5.40
CA PRO A 698 -3.77 -4.40 -6.48
C PRO A 698 -2.54 -3.61 -5.99
N ARG A 699 -2.24 -3.62 -4.69
CA ARG A 699 -1.16 -2.82 -4.09
C ARG A 699 0.22 -3.24 -4.62
N PRO A 700 1.23 -2.35 -4.57
CA PRO A 700 2.60 -2.72 -4.92
C PRO A 700 3.25 -3.57 -3.81
N THR A 701 4.16 -4.46 -4.20
CA THR A 701 5.01 -5.18 -3.25
C THR A 701 5.99 -4.21 -2.61
N ILE A 702 5.94 -4.11 -1.29
CA ILE A 702 6.90 -3.33 -0.48
C ILE A 702 7.77 -4.33 0.29
N ILE A 703 9.09 -4.14 0.23
CA ILE A 703 10.06 -4.95 0.97
C ILE A 703 10.91 -4.07 1.89
N LYS A 704 11.46 -4.66 2.96
CA LYS A 704 12.45 -4.00 3.82
C LYS A 704 13.84 -4.15 3.20
N ALA A 705 14.59 -3.05 3.14
CA ALA A 705 15.96 -3.01 2.63
C ALA A 705 16.87 -2.14 3.52
N ARG A 706 18.19 -2.33 3.42
CA ARG A 706 19.21 -1.52 4.10
C ARG A 706 19.68 -0.36 3.21
N LEU A 707 19.72 0.86 3.72
CA LEU A 707 20.28 2.01 2.98
C LEU A 707 21.78 1.83 2.68
N SER A 708 22.21 1.99 1.42
CA SER A 708 23.64 1.92 1.05
C SER A 708 24.48 3.11 1.55
N CYS A 709 23.83 4.23 1.81
CA CYS A 709 24.42 5.53 2.14
C CYS A 709 23.42 6.36 2.95
N ASP A 710 23.90 7.40 3.64
CA ASP A 710 23.04 8.33 4.37
C ASP A 710 22.16 9.16 3.42
N VAL A 711 20.93 9.49 3.84
CA VAL A 711 19.95 10.23 3.03
C VAL A 711 19.25 11.29 3.89
N LYS A 712 19.27 12.55 3.44
CA LYS A 712 18.57 13.66 4.11
C LYS A 712 17.11 13.71 3.71
N LEU A 713 16.22 13.91 4.67
CA LEU A 713 14.77 13.86 4.48
C LEU A 713 14.18 15.22 4.06
N ASP A 714 13.18 15.16 3.18
CA ASP A 714 12.40 16.32 2.72
C ASP A 714 11.21 16.59 3.68
N PRO A 715 10.61 17.78 3.71
CA PRO A 715 9.31 18.00 4.38
C PRO A 715 8.19 17.03 3.94
N ARG A 716 8.29 16.43 2.75
CA ARG A 716 7.35 15.44 2.20
C ARG A 716 7.97 14.04 2.22
N PRO A 717 7.17 12.96 2.21
CA PRO A 717 7.67 11.65 1.84
C PRO A 717 8.34 11.69 0.46
N GLU A 718 9.51 11.06 0.34
CA GLU A 718 10.33 11.09 -0.87
C GLU A 718 10.50 9.69 -1.49
N TYR A 719 10.14 9.59 -2.76
CA TYR A 719 10.20 8.41 -3.61
C TYR A 719 11.50 8.41 -4.41
N HIS A 720 12.50 7.81 -3.79
CA HIS A 720 13.91 7.86 -4.20
C HIS A 720 14.26 6.59 -5.00
N ARG A 721 14.84 6.74 -6.19
CA ARG A 721 15.19 5.61 -7.08
C ARG A 721 16.35 4.81 -6.50
N CYS A 722 16.17 3.50 -6.38
CA CYS A 722 17.22 2.59 -5.94
C CYS A 722 17.37 1.34 -6.80
N ILE A 723 18.57 0.76 -6.72
CA ILE A 723 18.87 -0.61 -7.10
C ILE A 723 18.81 -1.45 -5.82
N LEU A 724 17.96 -2.47 -5.80
CA LEU A 724 17.91 -3.52 -4.78
C LEU A 724 18.89 -4.63 -5.17
N THR A 725 19.82 -4.95 -4.27
CA THR A 725 20.81 -6.01 -4.45
C THR A 725 20.86 -6.90 -3.21
N TRP A 726 20.74 -8.21 -3.38
CA TRP A 726 21.02 -9.17 -2.30
C TRP A 726 22.50 -9.50 -2.26
N HIS A 727 23.11 -9.40 -1.09
CA HIS A 727 24.45 -9.92 -0.83
C HIS A 727 24.37 -11.37 -0.34
N HIS A 728 25.40 -12.15 -0.63
CA HIS A 728 25.47 -13.55 -0.19
C HIS A 728 25.45 -13.61 1.35
N GLN A 729 24.60 -14.48 1.90
CA GLN A 729 24.38 -14.70 3.35
C GLN A 729 23.76 -13.51 4.13
N GLU A 730 23.38 -12.39 3.49
CA GLU A 730 22.59 -11.34 4.15
C GLU A 730 21.07 -11.55 4.01
N PRO A 731 20.27 -11.38 5.08
CA PRO A 731 18.82 -11.61 5.05
C PRO A 731 18.00 -10.45 4.47
N LEU A 732 18.60 -9.26 4.31
CA LEU A 732 17.96 -8.07 3.74
C LEU A 732 18.76 -7.60 2.52
N PRO A 733 18.09 -7.16 1.43
CA PRO A 733 18.78 -6.48 0.34
C PRO A 733 19.33 -5.13 0.78
N TRP A 734 20.37 -4.68 0.09
CA TRP A 734 20.81 -3.29 0.13
C TRP A 734 20.10 -2.49 -0.96
N ALA A 735 19.59 -1.32 -0.60
CA ALA A 735 18.99 -0.35 -1.50
C ALA A 735 20.02 0.74 -1.83
N GLN A 736 20.58 0.67 -3.03
CA GLN A 736 21.57 1.63 -3.53
C GLN A 736 20.91 2.78 -4.29
N SER A 737 21.11 4.00 -3.81
CA SER A 737 20.71 5.24 -4.48
C SER A 737 21.26 5.33 -5.92
N THR A 738 20.43 5.68 -6.91
CA THR A 738 20.87 5.96 -8.29
C THR A 738 21.53 7.35 -8.47
N GLY A 739 22.02 7.94 -7.38
CA GLY A 739 22.69 9.24 -7.35
C GLY A 739 21.72 10.42 -7.27
N ASN A 740 22.04 11.53 -7.95
CA ASN A 740 21.24 12.77 -7.89
C ASN A 740 19.78 12.53 -8.32
N GLN A 741 18.84 12.81 -7.40
CA GLN A 741 17.42 12.52 -7.50
C GLN A 741 16.56 13.62 -8.17
N VAL A 742 17.14 14.76 -8.59
CA VAL A 742 16.42 15.89 -9.22
C VAL A 742 15.42 15.43 -10.29
N SER A 743 14.20 15.97 -10.25
CA SER A 743 13.02 15.44 -10.96
C SER A 743 13.06 15.51 -12.50
N SER A 744 14.03 16.22 -13.08
CA SER A 744 14.30 16.23 -14.53
C SER A 744 15.34 15.19 -14.97
N ARG A 745 16.10 14.58 -14.06
CA ARG A 745 17.24 13.70 -14.38
C ARG A 745 16.81 12.26 -14.66
N LEU A 746 16.20 12.02 -15.81
CA LEU A 746 15.68 10.68 -16.21
C LEU A 746 16.73 9.56 -16.13
N MET A 747 18.02 9.85 -16.34
CA MET A 747 19.14 8.90 -16.16
C MET A 747 19.13 8.17 -14.80
N SER A 748 18.55 8.76 -13.75
CA SER A 748 18.38 8.13 -12.43
C SER A 748 17.40 6.94 -12.40
N MET A 749 16.68 6.67 -13.50
CA MET A 749 15.79 5.51 -13.65
C MET A 749 16.44 4.32 -14.38
N ARG A 750 17.58 4.50 -15.06
CA ARG A 750 18.14 3.54 -16.05
C ARG A 750 18.35 2.11 -15.52
N SER A 751 18.52 1.95 -14.20
CA SER A 751 18.73 0.67 -13.52
C SER A 751 17.94 0.56 -12.22
N ALA A 752 16.87 1.35 -12.06
CA ALA A 752 16.08 1.36 -10.83
C ALA A 752 15.04 0.23 -10.87
N ASN A 753 15.19 -0.77 -10.01
CA ASN A 753 14.20 -1.83 -9.78
C ASN A 753 13.33 -1.56 -8.53
N GLY A 754 13.66 -0.54 -7.73
CA GLY A 754 12.88 -0.12 -6.57
C GLY A 754 12.75 1.40 -6.40
N LEU A 755 11.73 1.80 -5.64
CA LEU A 755 11.54 3.14 -5.08
C LEU A 755 11.60 3.07 -3.56
N LEU A 756 12.67 3.59 -2.97
CA LEU A 756 12.76 3.90 -1.54
C LEU A 756 11.60 4.81 -1.15
N MET A 757 10.88 4.43 -0.09
CA MET A 757 9.76 5.16 0.48
C MET A 757 10.23 5.91 1.72
N LEU A 758 10.93 7.02 1.51
CA LEU A 758 11.51 7.80 2.61
C LEU A 758 10.41 8.57 3.36
N PRO A 759 10.39 8.54 4.70
CA PRO A 759 9.40 9.28 5.49
C PRO A 759 9.60 10.80 5.35
N PRO A 760 8.56 11.62 5.58
CA PRO A 760 8.74 13.05 5.74
C PRO A 760 9.63 13.33 6.95
N LYS A 761 10.51 14.33 6.84
CA LYS A 761 11.36 14.75 7.96
C LYS A 761 10.52 15.22 9.15
N THR A 762 11.00 14.96 10.35
CA THR A 762 10.49 15.55 11.59
C THR A 762 11.60 16.34 12.28
N GLU A 763 11.31 16.95 13.43
CA GLU A 763 12.34 17.61 14.25
C GLU A 763 13.35 16.61 14.84
N GLN A 764 12.95 15.35 15.00
CA GLN A 764 13.78 14.26 15.52
C GLN A 764 14.51 13.50 14.39
N TYR A 765 13.85 13.30 13.24
CA TYR A 765 14.38 12.54 12.11
C TYR A 765 14.57 13.47 10.90
N VAL A 766 15.79 13.97 10.73
CA VAL A 766 16.19 14.89 9.65
C VAL A 766 16.98 14.18 8.55
N GLU A 767 17.61 13.06 8.89
CA GLU A 767 18.36 12.17 7.99
C GLU A 767 18.13 10.71 8.42
N LEU A 768 18.34 9.79 7.48
CA LEU A 768 18.48 8.35 7.73
C LEU A 768 19.90 7.91 7.36
N ARG A 769 20.42 6.90 8.04
CA ARG A 769 21.83 6.49 7.95
C ARG A 769 22.04 5.18 7.20
N LYS A 770 23.24 5.00 6.67
CA LYS A 770 23.69 3.75 6.04
C LYS A 770 23.44 2.56 6.97
N GLY A 771 22.80 1.52 6.42
CA GLY A 771 22.46 0.28 7.14
C GLY A 771 21.12 0.33 7.88
N GLU A 772 20.48 1.49 8.02
CA GLU A 772 19.11 1.58 8.56
C GLU A 772 18.12 0.92 7.61
N VAL A 773 17.05 0.36 8.20
CA VAL A 773 16.05 -0.44 7.49
C VAL A 773 14.88 0.44 7.05
N VAL A 774 14.63 0.45 5.75
CA VAL A 774 13.65 1.31 5.07
C VAL A 774 12.73 0.49 4.17
N ASP A 775 11.56 1.04 3.86
CA ASP A 775 10.63 0.46 2.90
C ASP A 775 11.06 0.78 1.46
N VAL A 776 10.99 -0.22 0.59
CA VAL A 776 11.21 -0.09 -0.85
C VAL A 776 10.04 -0.72 -1.59
N MET A 777 9.33 0.08 -2.37
CA MET A 777 8.37 -0.41 -3.36
C MET A 777 9.14 -1.01 -4.54
N VAL A 778 8.83 -2.25 -4.89
CA VAL A 778 9.38 -2.91 -6.08
C VAL A 778 8.68 -2.37 -7.34
N ILE A 779 9.45 -1.90 -8.32
CA ILE A 779 8.94 -1.33 -9.59
C ILE A 779 9.43 -2.07 -10.84
N GLY A 780 10.49 -2.88 -10.73
CA GLY A 780 11.00 -3.70 -11.83
C GLY A 780 11.21 -5.14 -11.38
N ARG A 781 11.52 -6.03 -12.34
CA ARG A 781 11.94 -7.39 -12.02
C ARG A 781 13.24 -7.38 -11.22
N LEU A 782 13.28 -8.16 -10.14
CA LEU A 782 14.43 -8.39 -9.27
C LEU A 782 15.28 -9.57 -9.77
#